data_AF-A0A6H9L6J5-F1
#
_entry.id   AF-A0A6H9L6J5-F1
#
_cell.length_a   1.000
_cell.length_b   1.000
_cell.length_c   1.000
_cell.angle_alpha   90.00
_cell.angle_beta   90.00
_cell.angle_gamma   90.00
#
_symmetry.space_group_name_H-M   'P 1'
#
loop_
_entity.id
_entity.type
_entity.pdbx_description
1 polymer ?
#
loop_
_entity_poly.entity_id
_entity_poly.type
_entity_poly.pdbx_seq_one_letter_code
_entity_poly.pdbx_strand_id
1 'polypeptide(L)'
;MSGKIICKGSGGNNDKFIRRFKTLINSSNHSDPKVRKSKKILLITAAWQKSEFEEGHLKKVLNEIGIPSSFDENGYDVNIQNLSIYFMFNNFKKKCPELYDLYHEKQETIIRIKDFYRTKNLGMIETYWEQVKLLQKHYPKMTLHEILNYKLDEKIIDHKKLTPQELEKLFFCRQVQNTMQNIITYDQKMVNVVEEMDEHFTSYSKLKENLVYQEKRKRLEERILTSNSIFILDGHISVLMNRLRFFDLRDAFVEALNRGTNFYLVGSGAEILCDKMILFNSDKKLGDNQTEHFEFYDNGFGIIKNIQIMPKNIDEIDFSNKELLTHLANRFNSHTSVFLNKGSYLFMENQIDEEANSQEVKYISIGGSKDYLQVFSKDGVVEKVKTGEEIFPSREHKRFQNLIERHTSKNLAELLKRVFRLSKIHPSGIEKAVENFIVENSFPLREKLVTTFFYYDPTGKVESVYLESALGFRGDNNVFFQYQNTGIFYFPLEFQPNSRLEYKIALDFGNGQREILDPYNPNLANAPFGPKSVMTTLDYKPTIFSISEERTESYIERFEFDSKIMKDKREFQIYTPKEFENEALPIVVFHDGYDYLRFSNLQKILDSMIYEKAIKPIRGIFTKPIDRRNEYAASPDYAKFISEELIEEIGKHKKLPSGKENFCTVGASFGGLISLYLMDSYPKVFGNALCQSGSFFMKLHGFDYYTSHFPKINKFVNSFVKSKTKIDSKVVLTCGRFESLVYLNREMVEVLDKRNCDYKYFENNDGHTWTGWANSMPQGLINIFGNPKKVKLRKVGS
;
A
#
# COMPACT_ATOMS: atom_id res chain seq x y z
N MET A 1 29.61 11.01 -16.11
CA MET A 1 29.26 11.68 -17.39
C MET A 1 30.27 12.77 -17.69
N SER A 2 30.78 12.89 -18.91
CA SER A 2 31.79 13.92 -19.26
C SER A 2 31.25 15.01 -20.20
N GLY A 3 30.14 14.73 -20.89
CA GLY A 3 29.42 15.70 -21.72
C GLY A 3 28.58 16.66 -20.89
N LYS A 4 28.06 17.71 -21.52
CA LYS A 4 27.18 18.71 -20.91
C LYS A 4 25.79 18.66 -21.54
N ILE A 5 24.74 18.94 -20.76
CA ILE A 5 23.36 19.03 -21.27
C ILE A 5 22.86 20.46 -21.15
N ILE A 6 22.23 20.98 -22.20
CA ILE A 6 21.57 22.27 -22.21
C ILE A 6 20.14 22.08 -22.67
N CYS A 7 19.17 22.43 -21.83
CA CYS A 7 17.76 22.33 -22.13
C CYS A 7 17.13 23.72 -22.35
N LYS A 8 16.26 23.81 -23.35
CA LYS A 8 15.43 24.96 -23.69
C LYS A 8 13.96 24.51 -23.79
N GLY A 9 13.01 25.37 -23.40
CA GLY A 9 11.59 25.10 -23.59
C GLY A 9 11.15 25.05 -25.07
N SER A 10 9.94 24.58 -25.32
CA SER A 10 9.33 24.46 -26.66
C SER A 10 9.11 25.81 -27.37
N GLY A 11 9.10 26.92 -26.62
CA GLY A 11 8.96 28.27 -27.17
C GLY A 11 10.28 28.94 -27.59
N GLY A 12 10.22 29.84 -28.58
CA GLY A 12 11.33 30.73 -28.97
C GLY A 12 12.21 30.22 -30.12
N ASN A 13 13.08 31.10 -30.63
CA ASN A 13 13.81 30.88 -31.89
C ASN A 13 15.05 29.97 -31.69
N ASN A 14 15.14 28.86 -32.45
CA ASN A 14 16.23 27.89 -32.37
C ASN A 14 17.58 28.45 -32.89
N ASP A 15 17.55 29.36 -33.85
CA ASP A 15 18.76 30.05 -34.34
C ASP A 15 19.40 30.89 -33.23
N LYS A 16 18.59 31.59 -32.43
CA LYS A 16 19.07 32.36 -31.27
C LYS A 16 19.73 31.45 -30.23
N PHE A 17 19.15 30.26 -30.00
CA PHE A 17 19.70 29.27 -29.09
C PHE A 17 21.09 28.78 -29.56
N ILE A 18 21.21 28.41 -30.84
CA ILE A 18 22.49 28.00 -31.43
C ILE A 18 23.54 29.12 -31.33
N ARG A 19 23.20 30.36 -31.72
CA ARG A 19 24.13 31.49 -31.65
C ARG A 19 24.59 31.80 -30.23
N ARG A 20 23.70 31.66 -29.24
CA ARG A 20 24.01 31.92 -27.84
C ARG A 20 25.08 30.98 -27.31
N PHE A 21 25.00 29.70 -27.65
CA PHE A 21 25.95 28.69 -27.19
C PHE A 21 27.11 28.44 -28.17
N LYS A 22 27.38 29.37 -29.11
CA LYS A 22 28.41 29.24 -30.14
C LYS A 22 29.78 28.80 -29.60
N THR A 23 30.20 29.33 -28.46
CA THR A 23 31.52 29.04 -27.88
C THR A 23 31.58 27.61 -27.37
N LEU A 24 30.49 27.13 -26.77
CA LEU A 24 30.38 25.76 -26.26
C LEU A 24 30.20 24.74 -27.38
N ILE A 25 29.42 25.09 -28.43
CA ILE A 25 29.27 24.24 -29.63
C ILE A 25 30.62 24.09 -30.36
N ASN A 26 31.43 25.15 -30.38
CA ASN A 26 32.76 25.13 -30.97
C ASN A 26 33.83 24.46 -30.09
N SER A 27 33.54 24.23 -28.81
CA SER A 27 34.44 23.50 -27.91
C SER A 27 34.04 22.02 -27.84
N SER A 28 34.97 21.19 -27.38
CA SER A 28 34.78 19.75 -27.35
C SER A 28 35.53 19.14 -26.17
N ASN A 29 34.80 18.44 -25.31
CA ASN A 29 35.36 17.61 -24.25
C ASN A 29 35.34 16.12 -24.61
N HIS A 30 35.05 15.79 -25.88
CA HIS A 30 34.93 14.41 -26.31
C HIS A 30 36.24 13.63 -26.11
N SER A 31 36.20 12.39 -25.64
CA SER A 31 37.38 11.58 -25.31
C SER A 31 38.18 11.16 -26.55
N ASP A 32 37.51 10.86 -27.67
CA ASP A 32 38.12 10.58 -28.97
C ASP A 32 38.63 11.86 -29.67
N PRO A 33 39.96 11.99 -29.91
CA PRO A 33 40.54 13.14 -30.61
C PRO A 33 39.99 13.38 -32.02
N LYS A 34 39.59 12.33 -32.76
CA LYS A 34 39.04 12.46 -34.11
C LYS A 34 37.68 13.15 -34.09
N VAL A 35 36.82 12.74 -33.14
CA VAL A 35 35.52 13.39 -32.94
C VAL A 35 35.70 14.85 -32.52
N ARG A 36 36.63 15.13 -31.60
CA ARG A 36 36.96 16.52 -31.20
C ARG A 36 37.33 17.41 -32.39
N LYS A 37 38.17 16.89 -33.30
CA LYS A 37 38.63 17.63 -34.47
C LYS A 37 37.52 17.85 -35.50
N SER A 38 36.65 16.84 -35.69
CA SER A 38 35.54 16.93 -36.64
C SER A 38 34.51 17.99 -36.27
N LYS A 39 34.28 18.19 -34.96
CA LYS A 39 33.17 18.99 -34.42
C LYS A 39 31.80 18.61 -35.03
N LYS A 40 31.65 17.34 -35.42
CA LYS A 40 30.45 16.82 -36.06
C LYS A 40 29.22 17.11 -35.21
N ILE A 41 28.16 17.60 -35.85
CA ILE A 41 26.87 17.87 -35.24
C ILE A 41 25.85 16.86 -35.77
N LEU A 42 25.09 16.27 -34.84
CA LEU A 42 23.95 15.43 -35.13
C LEU A 42 22.65 16.17 -34.80
N LEU A 43 21.76 16.29 -35.78
CA LEU A 43 20.41 16.80 -35.60
C LEU A 43 19.43 15.62 -35.47
N ILE A 44 18.52 15.69 -34.51
CA ILE A 44 17.44 14.72 -34.32
C ILE A 44 16.12 15.48 -34.40
N THR A 45 15.52 15.45 -35.59
CA THR A 45 14.28 16.18 -35.94
C THR A 45 13.13 15.23 -36.29
N ALA A 46 13.20 13.96 -35.87
CA ALA A 46 12.17 12.96 -36.13
C ALA A 46 10.77 13.37 -35.66
N ALA A 47 10.72 14.26 -34.67
CA ALA A 47 9.51 14.90 -34.17
C ALA A 47 8.76 15.73 -35.24
N TRP A 48 9.44 16.12 -36.34
CA TRP A 48 8.87 16.84 -37.50
C TRP A 48 8.29 15.89 -38.56
N GLN A 49 8.34 14.57 -38.32
CA GLN A 49 7.73 13.55 -39.17
C GLN A 49 8.19 13.67 -40.64
N LYS A 50 7.26 13.90 -41.59
CA LYS A 50 7.58 14.04 -43.03
C LYS A 50 8.51 15.22 -43.33
N SER A 51 8.55 16.21 -42.44
CA SER A 51 9.40 17.39 -42.51
C SER A 51 10.74 17.20 -41.77
N GLU A 52 11.16 15.97 -41.44
CA GLU A 52 12.45 15.68 -40.77
C GLU A 52 13.65 16.38 -41.45
N PHE A 53 13.61 16.59 -42.77
CA PHE A 53 14.68 17.22 -43.54
C PHE A 53 14.55 18.74 -43.71
N GLU A 54 13.55 19.40 -43.11
CA GLU A 54 13.39 20.87 -43.16
C GLU A 54 14.36 21.63 -42.22
N GLU A 55 15.59 21.13 -42.10
CA GLU A 55 16.62 21.58 -41.17
C GLU A 55 17.62 22.57 -41.78
N GLY A 56 17.43 22.97 -43.04
CA GLY A 56 18.38 23.83 -43.77
C GLY A 56 18.65 25.16 -43.08
N HIS A 57 17.65 25.72 -42.38
CA HIS A 57 17.81 26.93 -41.57
C HIS A 57 18.80 26.71 -40.40
N LEU A 58 18.74 25.56 -39.71
CA LEU A 58 19.68 25.22 -38.64
C LEU A 58 21.09 25.03 -39.18
N LYS A 59 21.24 24.34 -40.32
CA LYS A 59 22.54 24.16 -40.99
C LYS A 59 23.17 25.50 -41.35
N LYS A 60 22.38 26.44 -41.89
CA LYS A 60 22.86 27.78 -42.22
C LYS A 60 23.42 28.48 -40.98
N VAL A 61 22.70 28.46 -39.87
CA VAL A 61 23.13 29.11 -38.62
C VAL A 61 24.38 28.44 -38.04
N LEU A 62 24.48 27.10 -38.10
CA LEU A 62 25.66 26.35 -37.66
C LEU A 62 26.90 26.69 -38.50
N ASN A 63 26.75 26.82 -39.82
CA ASN A 63 27.81 27.31 -40.70
C ASN A 63 28.28 28.72 -40.30
N GLU A 64 27.34 29.64 -40.06
CA GLU A 64 27.65 31.02 -39.65
C GLU A 64 28.40 31.12 -38.31
N ILE A 65 28.24 30.15 -37.42
CA ILE A 65 28.97 30.11 -36.14
C ILE A 65 30.27 29.29 -36.20
N GLY A 66 30.71 28.87 -37.39
CA GLY A 66 32.01 28.23 -37.59
C GLY A 66 32.00 26.70 -37.57
N ILE A 67 30.83 26.06 -37.77
CA ILE A 67 30.72 24.62 -37.99
C ILE A 67 30.38 24.39 -39.47
N PRO A 68 31.38 24.17 -40.35
CA PRO A 68 31.13 24.09 -41.78
C PRO A 68 30.43 22.78 -42.17
N SER A 69 29.47 22.86 -43.09
CA SER A 69 28.95 21.68 -43.80
C SER A 69 30.05 21.02 -44.62
N SER A 70 30.05 19.69 -44.69
CA SER A 70 30.99 18.92 -45.49
C SER A 70 30.21 17.86 -46.25
N PHE A 71 30.31 17.81 -47.56
CA PHE A 71 29.50 16.93 -48.40
C PHE A 71 30.29 15.73 -48.89
N ASP A 72 29.67 14.55 -48.88
CA ASP A 72 30.21 13.38 -49.56
C ASP A 72 29.98 13.42 -51.08
N GLU A 73 30.48 12.41 -51.79
CA GLU A 73 30.34 12.26 -53.24
C GLU A 73 28.88 12.20 -53.73
N ASN A 74 27.93 11.89 -52.84
CA ASN A 74 26.51 11.82 -53.14
C ASN A 74 25.77 13.11 -52.75
N GLY A 75 26.49 14.14 -52.30
CA GLY A 75 25.93 15.43 -51.92
C GLY A 75 25.28 15.45 -50.53
N TYR A 76 25.54 14.45 -49.67
CA TYR A 76 25.04 14.44 -48.30
C TYR A 76 26.00 15.11 -47.34
N ASP A 77 25.48 15.99 -46.49
CA ASP A 77 26.27 16.61 -45.41
C ASP A 77 26.65 15.56 -44.36
N VAL A 78 27.95 15.28 -44.25
CA VAL A 78 28.55 14.33 -43.32
C VAL A 78 29.01 14.98 -42.01
N ASN A 79 29.09 16.31 -41.96
CA ASN A 79 29.52 17.03 -40.75
C ASN A 79 28.34 17.58 -39.94
N ILE A 80 27.32 18.14 -40.60
CA ILE A 80 26.04 18.51 -39.97
C ILE A 80 24.98 17.53 -40.44
N GLN A 81 24.92 16.40 -39.74
CA GLN A 81 24.15 15.24 -40.16
C GLN A 81 22.84 15.14 -39.39
N ASN A 82 21.75 14.75 -40.06
CA ASN A 82 20.53 14.33 -39.37
C ASN A 82 20.60 12.83 -39.03
N LEU A 83 20.16 12.44 -37.84
CA LEU A 83 20.00 11.03 -37.46
C LEU A 83 19.08 10.30 -38.45
N SER A 84 18.10 11.01 -39.01
CA SER A 84 17.15 10.58 -40.03
C SER A 84 16.32 9.37 -39.59
N ILE A 85 16.02 9.28 -38.30
CA ILE A 85 15.45 8.06 -37.70
C ILE A 85 13.98 7.87 -38.12
N TYR A 86 13.23 8.94 -38.39
CA TYR A 86 11.88 8.81 -38.94
C TYR A 86 11.93 8.24 -40.36
N PHE A 87 12.81 8.76 -41.22
CA PHE A 87 13.05 8.20 -42.54
C PHE A 87 13.59 6.76 -42.50
N MET A 88 14.54 6.46 -41.62
CA MET A 88 15.12 5.12 -41.48
C MET A 88 14.09 4.10 -41.01
N PHE A 89 13.18 4.48 -40.11
CA PHE A 89 12.05 3.66 -39.73
C PHE A 89 11.09 3.41 -40.90
N ASN A 90 10.75 4.44 -41.69
CA ASN A 90 9.91 4.27 -42.86
C ASN A 90 10.57 3.42 -43.95
N ASN A 91 11.88 3.48 -44.09
CA ASN A 91 12.62 2.58 -44.96
C ASN A 91 12.61 1.14 -44.43
N PHE A 92 12.72 0.93 -43.12
CA PHE A 92 12.53 -0.38 -42.49
C PHE A 92 11.12 -0.92 -42.78
N LYS A 93 10.08 -0.11 -42.56
CA LYS A 93 8.68 -0.45 -42.88
C LYS A 93 8.52 -0.96 -44.31
N LYS A 94 9.14 -0.29 -45.29
CA LYS A 94 9.07 -0.69 -46.71
C LYS A 94 9.82 -2.00 -47.00
N LYS A 95 10.95 -2.23 -46.33
CA LYS A 95 11.80 -3.43 -46.54
C LYS A 95 11.34 -4.66 -45.76
N CYS A 96 10.66 -4.47 -44.63
CA CYS A 96 10.23 -5.52 -43.73
C CYS A 96 8.75 -5.32 -43.33
N PRO A 97 7.80 -5.45 -44.28
CA PRO A 97 6.39 -5.18 -44.03
C PRO A 97 5.79 -6.09 -42.94
N GLU A 98 6.10 -7.39 -42.93
CA GLU A 98 5.58 -8.34 -41.95
C GLU A 98 5.96 -7.99 -40.50
N LEU A 99 7.24 -7.62 -40.27
CA LEU A 99 7.71 -7.17 -38.96
C LEU A 99 7.09 -5.82 -38.57
N TYR A 100 6.85 -4.96 -39.56
CA TYR A 100 6.15 -3.71 -39.32
C TYR A 100 4.69 -3.93 -38.94
N ASP A 101 3.99 -4.89 -39.55
CA ASP A 101 2.60 -5.20 -39.24
C ASP A 101 2.47 -5.68 -37.79
N LEU A 102 3.37 -6.57 -37.34
CA LEU A 102 3.46 -6.97 -35.92
C LEU A 102 3.76 -5.79 -35.00
N TYR A 103 4.68 -4.90 -35.38
CA TYR A 103 4.96 -3.69 -34.61
C TYR A 103 3.73 -2.77 -34.55
N HIS A 104 3.00 -2.62 -35.66
CA HIS A 104 1.83 -1.77 -35.74
C HIS A 104 0.69 -2.31 -34.89
N GLU A 105 0.41 -3.60 -34.94
CA GLU A 105 -0.58 -4.28 -34.09
C GLU A 105 -0.27 -4.09 -32.60
N LYS A 106 1.01 -4.24 -32.22
CA LYS A 106 1.47 -3.92 -30.86
C LYS A 106 1.17 -2.47 -30.49
N GLN A 107 1.50 -1.51 -31.37
CA GLN A 107 1.26 -0.09 -31.09
C GLN A 107 -0.24 0.23 -30.95
N GLU A 108 -1.11 -0.34 -31.79
CA GLU A 108 -2.56 -0.20 -31.67
C GLU A 108 -3.08 -0.75 -30.33
N THR A 109 -2.50 -1.86 -29.88
CA THR A 109 -2.82 -2.44 -28.57
C THR A 109 -2.36 -1.55 -27.42
N ILE A 110 -1.14 -1.00 -27.48
CA ILE A 110 -0.63 -0.03 -26.51
C ILE A 110 -1.53 1.22 -26.47
N ILE A 111 -1.98 1.73 -27.62
CA ILE A 111 -2.89 2.87 -27.69
C ILE A 111 -4.20 2.56 -26.93
N ARG A 112 -4.83 1.40 -27.18
CA ARG A 112 -6.05 0.99 -26.45
C ARG A 112 -5.83 0.84 -24.94
N ILE A 113 -4.69 0.29 -24.52
CA ILE A 113 -4.33 0.17 -23.10
C ILE A 113 -4.19 1.56 -22.48
N LYS A 114 -3.47 2.47 -23.14
CA LYS A 114 -3.32 3.85 -22.68
C LYS A 114 -4.66 4.57 -22.65
N ASP A 115 -5.56 4.36 -23.61
CA ASP A 115 -6.91 4.92 -23.60
C ASP A 115 -7.74 4.48 -22.39
N PHE A 116 -7.69 3.19 -22.07
CA PHE A 116 -8.36 2.63 -20.90
C PHE A 116 -7.77 3.19 -19.59
N TYR A 117 -6.43 3.21 -19.49
CA TYR A 117 -5.71 3.80 -18.37
C TYR A 117 -6.09 5.28 -18.18
N ARG A 118 -6.08 6.08 -19.24
CA ARG A 118 -6.42 7.51 -19.20
C ARG A 118 -7.82 7.74 -18.66
N THR A 119 -8.80 6.96 -19.13
CA THR A 119 -10.19 7.06 -18.69
C THR A 119 -10.32 6.79 -17.20
N LYS A 120 -9.72 5.70 -16.70
CA LYS A 120 -9.74 5.37 -15.27
C LYS A 120 -9.01 6.39 -14.42
N ASN A 121 -7.83 6.82 -14.88
CA ASN A 121 -6.98 7.73 -14.14
C ASN A 121 -7.62 9.12 -14.01
N LEU A 122 -8.30 9.59 -15.06
CA LEU A 122 -9.05 10.85 -15.01
C LEU A 122 -10.11 10.82 -13.89
N GLY A 123 -10.93 9.77 -13.80
CA GLY A 123 -11.93 9.65 -12.72
C GLY A 123 -11.30 9.59 -11.32
N MET A 124 -10.11 8.98 -11.18
CA MET A 124 -9.38 8.98 -9.92
C MET A 124 -8.83 10.36 -9.55
N ILE A 125 -8.35 11.13 -10.54
CA ILE A 125 -7.88 12.51 -10.35
C ILE A 125 -9.05 13.43 -9.97
N GLU A 126 -10.21 13.26 -10.59
CA GLU A 126 -11.45 13.97 -10.22
C GLU A 126 -11.83 13.67 -8.77
N THR A 127 -11.90 12.38 -8.41
CA THR A 127 -12.20 11.95 -7.03
C THR A 127 -11.18 12.50 -6.03
N TYR A 128 -9.90 12.48 -6.38
CA TYR A 128 -8.82 13.05 -5.57
C TYR A 128 -9.05 14.53 -5.28
N TRP A 129 -9.36 15.34 -6.30
CA TRP A 129 -9.60 16.77 -6.12
C TRP A 129 -10.90 17.07 -5.37
N GLU A 130 -11.94 16.25 -5.54
CA GLU A 130 -13.16 16.35 -4.73
C GLU A 130 -12.88 16.08 -3.25
N GLN A 131 -12.06 15.07 -2.93
CA GLN A 131 -11.63 14.77 -1.57
C GLN A 131 -10.81 15.93 -0.97
N VAL A 132 -9.88 16.52 -1.74
CA VAL A 132 -9.11 17.70 -1.31
C VAL A 132 -10.02 18.88 -1.00
N LYS A 133 -10.96 19.20 -1.90
CA LYS A 133 -11.95 20.29 -1.71
C LYS A 133 -12.82 20.04 -0.47
N LEU A 134 -13.27 18.81 -0.27
CA LEU A 134 -14.07 18.44 0.90
C LEU A 134 -13.26 18.61 2.19
N LEU A 135 -12.03 18.12 2.22
CA LEU A 135 -11.14 18.27 3.38
C LEU A 135 -10.91 19.75 3.69
N GLN A 136 -10.61 20.58 2.68
CA GLN A 136 -10.41 22.03 2.84
C GLN A 136 -11.69 22.75 3.27
N LYS A 137 -12.88 22.27 2.91
CA LYS A 137 -14.14 22.80 3.45
C LYS A 137 -14.24 22.60 4.97
N HIS A 138 -13.79 21.46 5.48
CA HIS A 138 -13.77 21.17 6.92
C HIS A 138 -12.56 21.78 7.65
N TYR A 139 -11.42 21.90 6.98
CA TYR A 139 -10.17 22.46 7.51
C TYR A 139 -9.57 23.51 6.54
N PRO A 140 -10.13 24.73 6.47
CA PRO A 140 -9.79 25.73 5.43
C PRO A 140 -8.35 26.23 5.42
N LYS A 141 -7.61 26.01 6.51
CA LYS A 141 -6.20 26.41 6.63
C LYS A 141 -5.22 25.37 6.10
N MET A 142 -5.67 24.15 5.80
CA MET A 142 -4.79 23.09 5.32
C MET A 142 -4.48 23.23 3.83
N THR A 143 -3.19 23.35 3.54
CA THR A 143 -2.66 23.23 2.18
C THR A 143 -2.57 21.76 1.77
N LEU A 144 -2.58 21.47 0.47
CA LEU A 144 -2.34 20.11 -0.03
C LEU A 144 -1.01 19.55 0.44
N HIS A 145 0.03 20.38 0.56
CA HIS A 145 1.32 19.92 1.09
C HIS A 145 1.17 19.37 2.52
N GLU A 146 0.45 20.08 3.38
CA GLU A 146 0.18 19.61 4.74
C GLU A 146 -0.72 18.37 4.72
N ILE A 147 -1.71 18.29 3.84
CA ILE A 147 -2.58 17.10 3.70
C ILE A 147 -1.75 15.88 3.31
N LEU A 148 -0.89 15.99 2.29
CA LEU A 148 -0.07 14.89 1.80
C LEU A 148 1.04 14.48 2.77
N ASN A 149 1.46 15.37 3.68
CA ASN A 149 2.49 15.07 4.69
C ASN A 149 1.93 14.91 6.10
N TYR A 150 0.62 15.03 6.30
CA TYR A 150 0.02 15.01 7.64
C TYR A 150 0.30 13.67 8.32
N LYS A 151 1.14 13.72 9.36
CA LYS A 151 1.59 12.55 10.14
C LYS A 151 2.14 11.41 9.27
N LEU A 152 2.67 11.71 8.07
CA LEU A 152 3.22 10.72 7.14
C LEU A 152 4.50 10.07 7.68
N ASP A 153 5.31 10.85 8.40
CA ASP A 153 6.57 10.42 9.02
C ASP A 153 6.38 9.85 10.44
N GLU A 154 5.18 9.99 11.01
CA GLU A 154 4.87 9.45 12.33
C GLU A 154 4.61 7.94 12.21
N LYS A 155 5.67 7.16 12.42
CA LYS A 155 5.62 5.68 12.41
C LYS A 155 4.56 5.10 13.35
N ILE A 156 4.19 5.88 14.37
CA ILE A 156 3.23 5.56 15.42
C ILE A 156 2.41 6.80 15.74
N ILE A 157 1.14 6.81 15.36
CA ILE A 157 0.20 7.83 15.80
C ILE A 157 -0.54 7.27 17.01
N ASP A 158 -0.24 7.78 18.20
CA ASP A 158 -0.97 7.40 19.42
C ASP A 158 -2.40 7.97 19.36
N HIS A 159 -3.30 7.20 18.76
CA HIS A 159 -4.71 7.57 18.58
C HIS A 159 -5.42 7.90 19.90
N LYS A 160 -4.92 7.45 21.05
CA LYS A 160 -5.50 7.75 22.37
C LYS A 160 -5.17 9.16 22.85
N LYS A 161 -4.13 9.79 22.28
CA LYS A 161 -3.74 11.19 22.55
C LYS A 161 -4.34 12.18 21.56
N LEU A 162 -4.94 11.68 20.48
CA LEU A 162 -5.62 12.51 19.51
C LEU A 162 -7.04 12.82 19.97
N THR A 163 -7.41 14.08 19.84
CA THR A 163 -8.80 14.51 19.94
C THR A 163 -9.64 13.90 18.81
N PRO A 164 -10.97 13.79 18.95
CA PRO A 164 -11.84 13.34 17.86
C PRO A 164 -11.64 14.12 16.55
N GLN A 165 -11.39 15.43 16.66
CA GLN A 165 -11.12 16.29 15.51
C GLN A 165 -9.78 15.97 14.83
N GLU A 166 -8.75 15.57 15.58
CA GLU A 166 -7.47 15.12 15.01
C GLU A 166 -7.57 13.73 14.37
N LEU A 167 -8.41 12.84 14.91
CA LEU A 167 -8.70 11.53 14.29
C LEU A 167 -9.45 11.68 12.96
N GLU A 168 -10.46 12.54 12.93
CA GLU A 168 -11.18 12.89 11.70
C GLU A 168 -10.21 13.48 10.65
N LYS A 169 -9.41 14.47 11.06
CA LYS A 169 -8.38 15.09 10.21
C LYS A 169 -7.40 14.05 9.64
N LEU A 170 -6.93 13.14 10.49
CA LEU A 170 -6.04 12.05 10.09
C LEU A 170 -6.70 11.12 9.07
N PHE A 171 -7.95 10.74 9.30
CA PHE A 171 -8.70 9.89 8.39
C PHE A 171 -8.84 10.57 7.01
N PHE A 172 -9.26 11.83 6.95
CA PHE A 172 -9.40 12.56 5.68
C PHE A 172 -8.06 12.68 4.95
N CYS A 173 -6.99 13.04 5.65
CA CYS A 173 -5.66 13.15 5.04
C CYS A 173 -5.20 11.80 4.46
N ARG A 174 -5.39 10.70 5.18
CA ARG A 174 -5.04 9.35 4.71
C ARG A 174 -5.82 8.94 3.46
N GLN A 175 -7.10 9.30 3.36
CA GLN A 175 -7.88 9.00 2.15
C GLN A 175 -7.32 9.73 0.92
N VAL A 176 -6.99 11.02 1.05
CA VAL A 176 -6.37 11.80 -0.05
C VAL A 176 -5.00 11.22 -0.43
N GLN A 177 -4.17 10.89 0.57
CA GLN A 177 -2.86 10.26 0.38
C GLN A 177 -2.98 8.91 -0.35
N ASN A 178 -3.92 8.06 0.05
CA ASN A 178 -4.18 6.76 -0.58
C ASN A 178 -4.63 6.92 -2.04
N THR A 179 -5.53 7.86 -2.33
CA THR A 179 -5.97 8.13 -3.70
C THR A 179 -4.81 8.59 -4.58
N MET A 180 -3.95 9.49 -4.10
CA MET A 180 -2.71 9.90 -4.78
C MET A 180 -1.79 8.70 -5.04
N GLN A 181 -1.53 7.88 -4.01
CA GLN A 181 -0.67 6.71 -4.16
C GLN A 181 -1.24 5.70 -5.16
N ASN A 182 -2.56 5.53 -5.20
CA ASN A 182 -3.22 4.68 -6.18
C ASN A 182 -3.02 5.22 -7.60
N ILE A 183 -3.18 6.54 -7.84
CA ILE A 183 -2.88 7.18 -9.14
C ILE A 183 -1.45 6.83 -9.59
N ILE A 184 -0.46 7.07 -8.73
CA ILE A 184 0.96 6.78 -9.02
C ILE A 184 1.17 5.29 -9.32
N THR A 185 0.51 4.41 -8.56
CA THR A 185 0.60 2.97 -8.76
C THR A 185 0.00 2.54 -10.09
N TYR A 186 -1.10 3.16 -10.54
CA TYR A 186 -1.68 2.91 -11.86
C TYR A 186 -0.82 3.45 -12.99
N ASP A 187 -0.20 4.63 -12.81
CA ASP A 187 0.80 5.16 -13.74
C ASP A 187 1.92 4.10 -13.96
N GLN A 188 2.42 3.47 -12.88
CA GLN A 188 3.44 2.43 -12.96
C GLN A 188 2.93 1.11 -13.55
N LYS A 189 1.73 0.65 -13.20
CA LYS A 189 1.13 -0.57 -13.79
C LYS A 189 0.98 -0.45 -15.30
N MET A 190 0.57 0.71 -15.80
CA MET A 190 0.47 0.96 -17.25
C MET A 190 1.83 0.81 -17.93
N VAL A 191 2.89 1.38 -17.34
CA VAL A 191 4.27 1.23 -17.85
C VAL A 191 4.69 -0.23 -17.90
N ASN A 192 4.52 -0.98 -16.82
CA ASN A 192 4.96 -2.38 -16.75
C ASN A 192 4.32 -3.21 -17.87
N VAL A 193 3.02 -3.04 -18.10
CA VAL A 193 2.31 -3.74 -19.19
C VAL A 193 2.86 -3.34 -20.57
N VAL A 194 3.17 -2.05 -20.78
CA VAL A 194 3.77 -1.58 -22.04
C VAL A 194 5.17 -2.16 -22.24
N GLU A 195 5.98 -2.23 -21.20
CA GLU A 195 7.33 -2.81 -21.22
C GLU A 195 7.27 -4.33 -21.51
N GLU A 196 6.41 -5.08 -20.83
CA GLU A 196 6.17 -6.50 -21.09
C GLU A 196 5.74 -6.76 -22.55
N MET A 197 4.90 -5.89 -23.11
CA MET A 197 4.50 -5.97 -24.53
C MET A 197 5.66 -5.70 -25.50
N ASP A 198 6.53 -4.73 -25.17
CA ASP A 198 7.72 -4.44 -25.97
C ASP A 198 8.73 -5.61 -25.94
N GLU A 199 8.90 -6.24 -24.77
CA GLU A 199 9.74 -7.44 -24.59
C GLU A 199 9.17 -8.65 -25.33
N HIS A 200 7.86 -8.89 -25.20
CA HIS A 200 7.16 -9.96 -25.90
C HIS A 200 7.29 -9.80 -27.41
N PHE A 201 7.01 -8.61 -27.95
CA PHE A 201 7.16 -8.33 -29.38
C PHE A 201 8.59 -8.56 -29.86
N THR A 202 9.59 -8.08 -29.12
CA THR A 202 11.00 -8.23 -29.49
C THR A 202 11.39 -9.71 -29.56
N SER A 203 10.95 -10.51 -28.59
CA SER A 203 11.25 -11.94 -28.50
C SER A 203 10.49 -12.74 -29.56
N TYR A 204 9.19 -12.50 -29.72
CA TYR A 204 8.32 -13.22 -30.66
C TYR A 204 8.67 -12.93 -32.12
N SER A 205 8.86 -11.67 -32.48
CA SER A 205 9.16 -11.26 -33.86
C SER A 205 10.62 -11.51 -34.27
N LYS A 206 11.49 -11.86 -33.31
CA LYS A 206 12.95 -11.93 -33.48
C LYS A 206 13.53 -10.67 -34.11
N LEU A 207 12.96 -9.49 -33.80
CA LEU A 207 13.34 -8.22 -34.41
C LEU A 207 14.85 -7.98 -34.36
N LYS A 208 15.49 -8.30 -33.23
CA LYS A 208 16.94 -8.10 -33.01
C LYS A 208 17.81 -9.00 -33.89
N GLU A 209 17.29 -10.10 -34.45
CA GLU A 209 18.00 -10.99 -35.39
C GLU A 209 17.88 -10.53 -36.85
N ASN A 210 16.96 -9.62 -37.16
CA ASN A 210 16.72 -9.16 -38.53
C ASN A 210 17.89 -8.30 -39.05
N LEU A 211 18.48 -8.70 -40.18
CA LEU A 211 19.65 -8.02 -40.76
C LEU A 211 19.39 -6.55 -41.13
N VAL A 212 18.20 -6.23 -41.65
CA VAL A 212 17.82 -4.86 -42.02
C VAL A 212 17.70 -3.98 -40.79
N TYR A 213 17.14 -4.53 -39.70
CA TYR A 213 17.09 -3.86 -38.40
C TYR A 213 18.49 -3.61 -37.84
N GLN A 214 19.35 -4.65 -37.80
CA GLN A 214 20.72 -4.55 -37.28
C GLN A 214 21.57 -3.53 -38.05
N GLU A 215 21.53 -3.55 -39.39
CA GLU A 215 22.24 -2.59 -40.24
C GLU A 215 21.83 -1.15 -39.91
N LYS A 216 20.52 -0.90 -39.80
CA LYS A 216 19.98 0.42 -39.49
C LYS A 216 20.34 0.87 -38.08
N ARG A 217 20.15 0.00 -37.09
CA ARG A 217 20.49 0.26 -35.69
C ARG A 217 21.97 0.61 -35.56
N LYS A 218 22.86 -0.19 -36.14
CA LYS A 218 24.30 0.06 -36.12
C LYS A 218 24.66 1.42 -36.72
N ARG A 219 24.07 1.76 -37.88
CA ARG A 219 24.30 3.06 -38.52
C ARG A 219 23.80 4.24 -37.65
N LEU A 220 22.67 4.08 -36.96
CA LEU A 220 22.14 5.09 -36.03
C LEU A 220 23.07 5.25 -34.81
N GLU A 221 23.54 4.14 -34.22
CA GLU A 221 24.49 4.15 -33.12
C GLU A 221 25.82 4.82 -33.52
N GLU A 222 26.37 4.48 -34.67
CA GLU A 222 27.59 5.09 -35.20
C GLU A 222 27.43 6.61 -35.37
N ARG A 223 26.28 7.07 -35.86
CA ARG A 223 25.98 8.51 -35.97
C ARG A 223 25.98 9.19 -34.61
N ILE A 224 25.37 8.58 -33.61
CA ILE A 224 25.32 9.09 -32.23
C ILE A 224 26.73 9.14 -31.63
N LEU A 225 27.47 8.03 -31.69
CA LEU A 225 28.77 7.88 -31.02
C LEU A 225 29.93 8.64 -31.70
N THR A 226 29.77 9.07 -32.95
CA THR A 226 30.79 9.86 -33.69
C THR A 226 30.54 11.36 -33.64
N SER A 227 29.52 11.81 -32.91
CA SER A 227 29.13 13.22 -32.89
C SER A 227 29.74 13.97 -31.72
N ASN A 228 30.22 15.18 -31.98
CA ASN A 228 30.69 16.07 -30.92
C ASN A 228 29.51 16.69 -30.15
N SER A 229 28.44 16.98 -30.87
CA SER A 229 27.23 17.58 -30.29
C SER A 229 25.98 16.99 -30.90
N ILE A 230 24.96 16.76 -30.07
CA ILE A 230 23.67 16.22 -30.48
C ILE A 230 22.59 17.25 -30.14
N PHE A 231 21.79 17.61 -31.15
CA PHE A 231 20.60 18.42 -30.97
C PHE A 231 19.37 17.54 -31.05
N ILE A 232 18.51 17.58 -30.03
CA ILE A 232 17.21 16.92 -30.04
C ILE A 232 16.13 17.98 -30.02
N LEU A 233 15.40 18.09 -31.13
CA LEU A 233 14.51 19.20 -31.40
C LEU A 233 13.07 18.87 -31.02
N ASP A 234 12.31 19.93 -30.76
CA ASP A 234 10.91 19.85 -30.36
C ASP A 234 9.97 19.41 -31.50
N GLY A 235 8.80 18.86 -31.17
CA GLY A 235 7.77 18.43 -32.11
C GLY A 235 6.89 17.31 -31.53
N HIS A 236 6.53 16.32 -32.35
CA HIS A 236 5.66 15.22 -31.94
C HIS A 236 6.38 14.21 -31.02
N ILE A 237 6.19 14.36 -29.71
CA ILE A 237 6.90 13.59 -28.67
C ILE A 237 6.75 12.07 -28.81
N SER A 238 5.54 11.57 -29.11
CA SER A 238 5.32 10.12 -29.26
C SER A 238 6.04 9.54 -30.48
N VAL A 239 6.11 10.26 -31.60
CA VAL A 239 6.85 9.83 -32.78
C VAL A 239 8.33 9.78 -32.44
N LEU A 240 8.87 10.84 -31.85
CA LEU A 240 10.27 10.87 -31.44
C LEU A 240 10.61 9.67 -30.54
N MET A 241 9.87 9.50 -29.45
CA MET A 241 10.14 8.44 -28.48
C MET A 241 9.98 7.04 -29.09
N ASN A 242 8.90 6.79 -29.83
CA ASN A 242 8.64 5.48 -30.42
C ASN A 242 9.72 5.08 -31.44
N ARG A 243 10.28 6.04 -32.18
CA ARG A 243 11.36 5.76 -33.15
C ARG A 243 12.68 5.47 -32.45
N LEU A 244 13.00 6.23 -31.39
CA LEU A 244 14.23 5.99 -30.61
C LEU A 244 14.17 4.67 -29.83
N ARG A 245 13.03 4.33 -29.23
CA ARG A 245 12.80 3.04 -28.56
C ARG A 245 12.81 1.87 -29.55
N PHE A 246 12.20 2.02 -30.72
CA PHE A 246 12.17 0.96 -31.72
C PHE A 246 13.56 0.47 -32.10
N PHE A 247 14.54 1.38 -32.23
CA PHE A 247 15.93 1.04 -32.54
C PHE A 247 16.83 0.83 -31.31
N ASP A 248 16.28 0.85 -30.10
CA ASP A 248 17.00 0.58 -28.85
C ASP A 248 18.28 1.45 -28.69
N LEU A 249 18.10 2.77 -28.82
CA LEU A 249 19.20 3.75 -28.90
C LEU A 249 19.55 4.44 -27.58
N ARG A 250 18.85 4.11 -26.48
CA ARG A 250 19.07 4.74 -25.17
C ARG A 250 20.53 4.64 -24.74
N ASP A 251 21.10 3.45 -24.80
CA ASP A 251 22.47 3.21 -24.33
C ASP A 251 23.52 3.91 -25.19
N ALA A 252 23.24 4.10 -26.49
CA ALA A 252 24.09 4.90 -27.36
C ALA A 252 24.12 6.39 -26.94
N PHE A 253 22.99 6.96 -26.49
CA PHE A 253 22.97 8.31 -25.93
C PHE A 253 23.75 8.40 -24.62
N VAL A 254 23.54 7.44 -23.71
CA VAL A 254 24.27 7.39 -22.43
C VAL A 254 25.78 7.29 -22.68
N GLU A 255 26.18 6.44 -23.62
CA GLU A 255 27.59 6.26 -23.99
C GLU A 255 28.18 7.50 -24.67
N ALA A 256 27.46 8.13 -25.62
CA ALA A 256 27.90 9.38 -26.23
C ALA A 256 28.16 10.47 -25.17
N LEU A 257 27.27 10.56 -24.18
CA LEU A 257 27.35 11.50 -23.07
C LEU A 257 28.53 11.20 -22.14
N ASN A 258 28.81 9.93 -21.87
CA ASN A 258 29.99 9.48 -21.14
C ASN A 258 31.29 9.79 -21.90
N ARG A 259 31.26 9.70 -23.23
CA ARG A 259 32.40 10.06 -24.09
C ARG A 259 32.64 11.55 -24.21
N GLY A 260 31.79 12.41 -23.65
CA GLY A 260 31.99 13.87 -23.70
C GLY A 260 31.20 14.60 -24.78
N THR A 261 30.20 13.96 -25.40
CA THR A 261 29.28 14.59 -26.35
C THR A 261 28.37 15.58 -25.64
N ASN A 262 28.21 16.79 -26.18
CA ASN A 262 27.31 17.80 -25.64
C ASN A 262 25.89 17.65 -26.21
N PHE A 263 24.87 17.76 -25.35
CA PHE A 263 23.46 17.60 -25.73
C PHE A 263 22.73 18.94 -25.65
N TYR A 264 22.05 19.31 -26.73
CA TYR A 264 21.27 20.52 -26.87
C TYR A 264 19.82 20.14 -27.12
N LEU A 265 18.98 20.31 -26.10
CA LEU A 265 17.62 19.76 -26.05
C LEU A 265 16.60 20.89 -26.12
N VAL A 266 15.56 20.71 -26.93
CA VAL A 266 14.48 21.69 -27.08
C VAL A 266 13.13 21.01 -26.87
N GLY A 267 12.32 21.55 -25.95
CA GLY A 267 10.95 21.10 -25.70
C GLY A 267 10.85 19.60 -25.41
N SER A 268 10.06 18.89 -26.22
CA SER A 268 9.92 17.43 -26.16
C SER A 268 11.24 16.66 -26.23
N GLY A 269 12.28 17.21 -26.87
CA GLY A 269 13.62 16.64 -26.87
C GLY A 269 14.27 16.59 -25.48
N ALA A 270 13.93 17.54 -24.60
CA ALA A 270 14.35 17.53 -23.20
C ALA A 270 13.46 16.59 -22.36
N GLU A 271 12.16 16.60 -22.60
CA GLU A 271 11.17 15.78 -21.88
C GLU A 271 11.44 14.28 -22.03
N ILE A 272 11.80 13.81 -23.23
CA ILE A 272 12.11 12.38 -23.44
C ILE A 272 13.35 11.90 -22.69
N LEU A 273 14.22 12.81 -22.22
CA LEU A 273 15.41 12.44 -21.45
C LEU A 273 15.18 12.46 -19.94
N CYS A 274 14.05 13.00 -19.46
CA CYS A 274 13.61 12.88 -18.07
C CYS A 274 13.16 11.44 -17.75
N ASP A 275 12.94 11.15 -16.46
CA ASP A 275 12.39 9.87 -16.02
C ASP A 275 10.93 9.68 -16.49
N LYS A 276 10.14 10.75 -16.47
CA LYS A 276 8.71 10.74 -16.81
C LYS A 276 8.43 11.70 -17.96
N MET A 277 7.64 11.23 -18.92
CA MET A 277 7.09 12.05 -20.00
C MET A 277 5.68 12.48 -19.61
N ILE A 278 5.44 13.78 -19.61
CA ILE A 278 4.19 14.39 -19.16
C ILE A 278 3.59 15.15 -20.34
N LEU A 279 2.32 14.93 -20.62
CA LEU A 279 1.57 15.70 -21.60
C LEU A 279 0.74 16.76 -20.90
N PHE A 280 0.60 17.91 -21.55
CA PHE A 280 -0.34 18.95 -21.16
C PHE A 280 -1.56 18.89 -22.07
N ASN A 281 -2.75 18.74 -21.48
CA ASN A 281 -4.00 18.68 -22.23
C ASN A 281 -4.92 19.86 -21.83
N SER A 282 -5.19 20.76 -22.77
CA SER A 282 -6.06 21.93 -22.57
C SER A 282 -7.55 21.62 -22.78
N ASP A 283 -7.90 20.48 -23.37
CA ASP A 283 -9.23 20.26 -23.95
C ASP A 283 -10.21 19.54 -23.02
N LYS A 284 -9.74 18.95 -21.90
CA LYS A 284 -10.60 18.30 -20.90
C LYS A 284 -10.69 19.14 -19.62
N LYS A 285 -11.87 19.70 -19.37
CA LYS A 285 -12.20 20.48 -18.16
C LYS A 285 -12.45 19.54 -16.98
N LEU A 286 -11.62 19.56 -15.96
CA LEU A 286 -11.90 18.93 -14.65
C LEU A 286 -12.71 19.90 -13.78
N GLY A 287 -14.05 19.76 -13.80
CA GLY A 287 -14.96 20.54 -12.94
C GLY A 287 -14.93 22.06 -13.15
N ASP A 288 -15.81 22.78 -12.45
CA ASP A 288 -15.97 24.25 -12.53
C ASP A 288 -14.77 24.98 -11.91
N ASN A 289 -13.68 25.03 -12.66
CA ASN A 289 -12.73 26.13 -12.82
C ASN A 289 -11.67 25.61 -13.80
N GLN A 290 -11.35 26.40 -14.83
CA GLN A 290 -10.32 26.08 -15.83
C GLN A 290 -9.04 25.61 -15.11
N THR A 291 -8.77 24.31 -15.12
CA THR A 291 -7.59 23.75 -14.46
C THR A 291 -6.77 23.00 -15.49
N GLU A 292 -5.55 23.47 -15.64
CA GLU A 292 -4.46 22.88 -16.39
C GLU A 292 -4.33 21.38 -16.04
N HIS A 293 -4.48 20.50 -17.04
CA HIS A 293 -4.39 19.06 -16.84
C HIS A 293 -3.08 18.50 -17.38
N PHE A 294 -2.32 17.89 -16.47
CA PHE A 294 -1.08 17.19 -16.80
C PHE A 294 -1.28 15.67 -16.68
N GLU A 295 -0.97 15.00 -17.77
CA GLU A 295 -1.18 13.56 -17.93
C GLU A 295 0.17 12.84 -17.98
N PHE A 296 0.34 11.79 -17.18
CA PHE A 296 1.47 10.89 -17.36
C PHE A 296 1.30 10.08 -18.65
N TYR A 297 2.26 10.21 -19.57
CA TYR A 297 2.22 9.56 -20.87
C TYR A 297 3.02 8.25 -20.93
N ASP A 298 4.27 8.28 -20.47
CA ASP A 298 5.20 7.14 -20.45
C ASP A 298 6.47 7.48 -19.65
N ASN A 299 7.36 6.52 -19.44
CA ASN A 299 8.71 6.79 -18.98
C ASN A 299 9.59 7.37 -20.10
N GLY A 300 10.44 8.34 -19.80
CA GLY A 300 11.49 8.76 -20.73
C GLY A 300 12.71 7.83 -20.68
N PHE A 301 13.85 8.30 -21.20
CA PHE A 301 15.12 7.58 -21.12
C PHE A 301 15.77 7.65 -19.73
N GLY A 302 15.34 8.56 -18.84
CA GLY A 302 15.88 8.69 -17.49
C GLY A 302 17.39 8.99 -17.47
N ILE A 303 17.85 9.78 -18.44
CA ILE A 303 19.23 10.30 -18.49
C ILE A 303 19.35 11.49 -17.54
N ILE A 304 18.37 12.39 -17.57
CA ILE A 304 18.21 13.49 -16.62
C ILE A 304 17.47 12.94 -15.40
N LYS A 305 18.22 12.70 -14.33
CA LYS A 305 17.70 12.17 -13.07
C LYS A 305 17.47 13.32 -12.09
N ASN A 306 16.52 13.16 -11.16
CA ASN A 306 16.20 14.09 -10.08
C ASN A 306 15.52 15.43 -10.47
N ILE A 307 15.70 15.91 -11.71
CA ILE A 307 14.92 17.04 -12.25
C ILE A 307 13.88 16.55 -13.26
N GLN A 308 12.64 17.00 -13.07
CA GLN A 308 11.60 16.87 -14.08
C GLN A 308 11.44 18.18 -14.84
N ILE A 309 11.65 18.14 -16.15
CA ILE A 309 11.36 19.28 -17.04
C ILE A 309 9.89 19.19 -17.43
N MET A 310 9.17 20.31 -17.31
CA MET A 310 7.74 20.38 -17.59
C MET A 310 7.47 20.80 -19.05
N PRO A 311 6.40 20.30 -19.69
CA PRO A 311 6.19 20.40 -21.14
C PRO A 311 5.77 21.80 -21.64
N LYS A 312 5.54 22.75 -20.74
CA LYS A 312 5.05 24.10 -21.07
C LYS A 312 6.04 25.18 -20.66
N ASN A 313 5.90 26.35 -21.28
CA ASN A 313 6.66 27.52 -20.85
C ASN A 313 6.00 28.14 -19.60
N ILE A 314 6.77 28.95 -18.87
CA ILE A 314 6.28 29.66 -17.69
C ILE A 314 5.06 30.55 -17.99
N ASP A 315 4.96 31.11 -19.20
CA ASP A 315 3.87 32.02 -19.58
C ASP A 315 2.49 31.32 -19.70
N GLU A 316 2.47 29.98 -19.75
CA GLU A 316 1.27 29.18 -20.06
C GLU A 316 0.67 28.48 -18.83
N ILE A 317 1.25 28.70 -17.64
CA ILE A 317 0.92 27.99 -16.40
C ILE A 317 0.61 28.97 -15.27
N ASP A 318 -0.46 28.72 -14.52
CA ASP A 318 -0.81 29.48 -13.32
C ASP A 318 0.04 29.05 -12.11
N PHE A 319 1.19 29.72 -11.95
CA PHE A 319 2.07 29.52 -10.79
C PHE A 319 1.50 30.04 -9.46
N SER A 320 0.36 30.75 -9.47
CA SER A 320 -0.32 31.11 -8.22
C SER A 320 -1.05 29.91 -7.61
N ASN A 321 -1.36 28.89 -8.41
CA ASN A 321 -2.01 27.66 -7.97
C ASN A 321 -1.02 26.70 -7.28
N LYS A 322 -0.67 26.99 -6.03
CA LYS A 322 0.23 26.18 -5.20
C LYS A 322 -0.21 24.72 -5.06
N GLU A 323 -1.52 24.48 -5.05
CA GLU A 323 -2.11 23.14 -4.91
C GLU A 323 -1.83 22.29 -6.16
N LEU A 324 -2.02 22.87 -7.35
CA LEU A 324 -1.65 22.23 -8.62
C LEU A 324 -0.17 21.86 -8.64
N LEU A 325 0.72 22.81 -8.32
CA LEU A 325 2.16 22.57 -8.28
C LEU A 325 2.55 21.47 -7.28
N THR A 326 1.91 21.47 -6.11
CA THR A 326 2.08 20.42 -5.09
C THR A 326 1.63 19.06 -5.64
N HIS A 327 0.47 18.98 -6.30
CA HIS A 327 -0.02 17.75 -6.93
C HIS A 327 0.97 17.21 -7.97
N LEU A 328 1.44 18.06 -8.90
CA LEU A 328 2.36 17.67 -9.96
C LEU A 328 3.67 17.11 -9.38
N ALA A 329 4.25 17.81 -8.42
CA ALA A 329 5.52 17.41 -7.81
C ALA A 329 5.42 16.08 -7.05
N ASN A 330 4.29 15.85 -6.37
CA ASN A 330 4.08 14.61 -5.62
C ASN A 330 3.70 13.43 -6.53
N ARG A 331 2.81 13.64 -7.52
CA ARG A 331 2.36 12.59 -8.45
C ARG A 331 3.50 12.06 -9.30
N PHE A 332 4.22 12.94 -9.99
CA PHE A 332 5.31 12.50 -10.88
C PHE A 332 6.60 12.18 -10.12
N ASN A 333 6.55 12.21 -8.79
CA ASN A 333 7.66 11.97 -7.88
C ASN A 333 8.92 12.78 -8.26
N SER A 334 8.70 13.93 -8.91
CA SER A 334 9.76 14.86 -9.25
C SER A 334 10.20 15.51 -7.96
N HIS A 335 11.43 15.23 -7.56
CA HIS A 335 12.01 15.81 -6.36
C HIS A 335 12.14 17.32 -6.53
N THR A 336 12.41 17.73 -7.77
CA THR A 336 12.44 19.11 -8.22
C THR A 336 11.87 19.15 -9.64
N SER A 337 10.90 20.03 -9.88
CA SER A 337 10.32 20.29 -11.20
C SER A 337 10.75 21.66 -11.70
N VAL A 338 10.99 21.77 -13.01
CA VAL A 338 11.52 22.98 -13.65
C VAL A 338 10.65 23.35 -14.85
N PHE A 339 10.18 24.59 -14.86
CA PHE A 339 9.61 25.25 -16.04
C PHE A 339 10.62 26.21 -16.65
N LEU A 340 10.75 26.15 -17.98
CA LEU A 340 11.66 26.97 -18.76
C LEU A 340 10.90 28.18 -19.32
N ASN A 341 11.49 29.37 -19.24
CA ASN A 341 11.00 30.57 -19.93
C ASN A 341 11.61 30.60 -21.34
N LYS A 342 11.03 31.35 -22.28
CA LYS A 342 11.51 31.54 -23.66
C LYS A 342 12.97 32.05 -23.75
N GLY A 343 13.51 32.63 -22.67
CA GLY A 343 14.88 33.14 -22.57
C GLY A 343 15.78 32.43 -21.55
N SER A 344 15.28 31.45 -20.79
CA SER A 344 16.06 30.71 -19.80
C SER A 344 16.37 29.28 -20.25
N TYR A 345 17.48 28.76 -19.74
CA TYR A 345 18.06 27.48 -20.10
C TYR A 345 18.50 26.76 -18.84
N LEU A 346 18.30 25.44 -18.82
CA LEU A 346 18.82 24.58 -17.77
C LEU A 346 20.11 23.93 -18.27
N PHE A 347 21.21 24.21 -17.59
CA PHE A 347 22.53 23.67 -17.91
C PHE A 347 22.92 22.60 -16.89
N MET A 348 23.46 21.49 -17.36
CA MET A 348 23.88 20.36 -16.53
C MET A 348 25.30 19.96 -16.85
N GLU A 349 26.12 19.82 -15.82
CA GLU A 349 27.48 19.29 -15.93
C GLU A 349 27.83 18.44 -14.72
N ASN A 350 28.70 17.44 -14.93
CA ASN A 350 29.18 16.57 -13.87
C ASN A 350 30.46 17.17 -13.27
N GLN A 351 30.51 17.30 -11.94
CA GLN A 351 31.71 17.71 -11.22
C GLN A 351 32.25 16.51 -10.44
N ILE A 352 33.57 16.35 -10.44
CA ILE A 352 34.27 15.37 -9.61
C ILE A 352 34.55 16.07 -8.27
N ASP A 353 33.99 15.53 -7.19
CA ASP A 353 34.39 15.88 -5.84
C ASP A 353 35.56 14.97 -5.44
N GLU A 354 36.78 15.53 -5.46
CA GLU A 354 38.01 14.82 -5.15
C GLU A 354 38.11 14.42 -3.66
N GLU A 355 37.43 15.14 -2.75
CA GLU A 355 37.44 14.84 -1.30
C GLU A 355 36.44 13.74 -0.93
N ALA A 356 35.27 13.72 -1.57
CA ALA A 356 34.23 12.70 -1.33
C ALA A 356 34.37 11.45 -2.23
N ASN A 357 35.31 11.46 -3.17
CA ASN A 357 35.45 10.45 -4.23
C ASN A 357 34.10 10.14 -4.92
N SER A 358 33.34 11.19 -5.20
CA SER A 358 31.98 11.10 -5.73
C SER A 358 31.79 11.98 -6.95
N GLN A 359 30.86 11.60 -7.84
CA GLN A 359 30.47 12.39 -9.00
C GLN A 359 29.08 12.96 -8.75
N GLU A 360 28.96 14.28 -8.77
CA GLU A 360 27.69 14.99 -8.59
C GLU A 360 27.36 15.81 -9.84
N VAL A 361 26.08 15.81 -10.23
CA VAL A 361 25.60 16.57 -11.37
C VAL A 361 25.10 17.92 -10.88
N LYS A 362 25.72 19.00 -11.36
CA LYS A 362 25.26 20.37 -11.11
C LYS A 362 24.17 20.76 -12.09
N TYR A 363 23.19 21.50 -11.59
CA TYR A 363 22.08 22.04 -12.37
C TYR A 363 22.12 23.56 -12.26
N ILE A 364 22.34 24.27 -13.36
CA ILE A 364 22.60 25.72 -13.34
C ILE A 364 21.58 26.43 -14.23
N SER A 365 20.99 27.49 -13.71
CA SER A 365 20.15 28.39 -14.51
C SER A 365 21.02 29.28 -15.38
N ILE A 366 20.74 29.34 -16.68
CA ILE A 366 21.44 30.21 -17.63
C ILE A 366 20.42 31.04 -18.41
N GLY A 367 20.68 32.32 -18.65
CA GLY A 367 19.74 33.22 -19.34
C GLY A 367 20.26 34.65 -19.48
N GLY A 368 19.41 35.57 -19.91
CA GLY A 368 19.65 37.00 -19.77
C GLY A 368 19.42 37.46 -18.32
N SER A 369 19.81 38.70 -18.01
CA SER A 369 19.68 39.28 -16.65
C SER A 369 18.23 39.39 -16.14
N LYS A 370 17.24 39.30 -17.03
CA LYS A 370 15.80 39.28 -16.71
C LYS A 370 15.17 37.88 -16.77
N ASP A 371 15.92 36.89 -17.23
CA ASP A 371 15.44 35.52 -17.40
C ASP A 371 15.68 34.70 -16.13
N TYR A 372 14.77 33.77 -15.86
CA TYR A 372 14.82 32.89 -14.69
C TYR A 372 14.19 31.54 -15.02
N LEU A 373 14.55 30.54 -14.24
CA LEU A 373 13.88 29.25 -14.17
C LEU A 373 12.86 29.29 -13.03
N GLN A 374 11.68 28.71 -13.25
CA GLN A 374 10.74 28.46 -12.16
C GLN A 374 10.95 27.04 -11.69
N VAL A 375 11.36 26.92 -10.44
CA VAL A 375 11.68 25.67 -9.77
C VAL A 375 10.67 25.49 -8.66
N PHE A 376 10.07 24.31 -8.57
CA PHE A 376 9.19 23.99 -7.45
C PHE A 376 9.41 22.56 -6.95
N SER A 377 9.11 22.38 -5.68
CA SER A 377 9.31 21.13 -4.96
C SER A 377 7.96 20.51 -4.55
N LYS A 378 8.00 19.41 -3.77
CA LYS A 378 6.81 18.71 -3.28
C LYS A 378 5.93 19.53 -2.32
N ASP A 379 6.34 20.73 -1.95
CA ASP A 379 5.54 21.70 -1.20
C ASP A 379 4.82 22.73 -2.07
N GLY A 380 5.01 22.66 -3.40
CA GLY A 380 4.47 23.61 -4.35
C GLY A 380 5.05 25.02 -4.20
N VAL A 381 6.07 25.21 -3.37
CA VAL A 381 6.76 26.49 -3.26
C VAL A 381 7.56 26.71 -4.51
N VAL A 382 7.37 27.89 -5.08
CA VAL A 382 8.01 28.32 -6.31
C VAL A 382 9.19 29.21 -5.96
N GLU A 383 10.34 28.85 -6.53
CA GLU A 383 11.55 29.65 -6.51
C GLU A 383 11.88 30.12 -7.92
N LYS A 384 12.30 31.39 -8.04
CA LYS A 384 12.83 31.95 -9.28
C LYS A 384 14.34 31.89 -9.23
N VAL A 385 14.92 30.93 -9.94
CA VAL A 385 16.37 30.73 -10.00
C VAL A 385 16.93 31.55 -11.16
N LYS A 386 17.70 32.59 -10.82
CA LYS A 386 18.27 33.54 -11.78
C LYS A 386 19.49 32.96 -12.48
N THR A 387 19.88 33.60 -13.57
CA THR A 387 21.09 33.23 -14.31
C THR A 387 22.33 33.17 -13.40
N GLY A 388 23.04 32.04 -13.44
CA GLY A 388 24.25 31.77 -12.67
C GLY A 388 24.01 31.04 -11.35
N GLU A 389 22.76 30.92 -10.89
CA GLU A 389 22.41 30.21 -9.66
C GLU A 389 22.26 28.70 -9.91
N GLU A 390 22.66 27.92 -8.90
CA GLU A 390 22.58 26.45 -8.89
C GLU A 390 21.22 25.98 -8.32
N ILE A 391 20.69 24.89 -8.87
CA ILE A 391 19.45 24.26 -8.44
C ILE A 391 19.82 23.00 -7.67
N PHE A 392 19.37 22.90 -6.42
CA PHE A 392 19.62 21.74 -5.57
C PHE A 392 18.41 20.80 -5.53
N PRO A 393 18.50 19.57 -6.06
CA PRO A 393 17.41 18.61 -5.99
C PRO A 393 17.11 18.17 -4.55
N SER A 394 15.83 18.14 -4.17
CA SER A 394 15.41 17.83 -2.79
C SER A 394 15.81 16.43 -2.28
N ARG A 395 16.17 15.50 -3.18
CA ARG A 395 16.61 14.13 -2.86
C ARG A 395 18.04 14.06 -2.34
N GLU A 396 18.93 14.96 -2.74
CA GLU A 396 20.33 15.02 -2.25
C GLU A 396 20.39 15.55 -0.81
N HIS A 397 19.57 16.55 -0.48
CA HIS A 397 19.39 17.03 0.89
C HIS A 397 18.88 15.95 1.86
N LYS A 398 18.02 15.02 1.42
CA LYS A 398 17.45 13.94 2.27
C LYS A 398 18.22 12.61 2.21
N ARG A 399 18.99 12.33 1.14
CA ARG A 399 19.74 11.07 0.98
C ARG A 399 20.81 10.88 2.05
N PHE A 400 21.40 11.96 2.53
CA PHE A 400 22.39 11.91 3.60
C PHE A 400 21.78 11.56 4.97
N GLN A 401 20.50 11.90 5.21
CA GLN A 401 19.84 11.68 6.51
C GLN A 401 18.99 10.39 6.58
N ASN A 402 18.34 9.97 5.50
CA ASN A 402 17.33 8.89 5.56
C ASN A 402 17.86 7.46 5.29
N LEU A 403 19.09 7.30 4.83
CA LEU A 403 19.62 5.99 4.40
C LEU A 403 19.88 5.02 5.57
N ILE A 404 19.77 5.46 6.83
CA ILE A 404 20.19 4.69 8.01
C ILE A 404 19.06 4.43 9.03
N GLU A 405 17.92 5.15 9.05
CA GLU A 405 17.12 5.24 10.29
C GLU A 405 15.62 4.84 10.25
N ARG A 406 14.96 4.59 9.10
CA ARG A 406 13.49 4.71 9.09
C ARG A 406 12.57 3.48 9.23
N HIS A 407 12.82 2.24 8.80
CA HIS A 407 11.72 1.22 8.90
C HIS A 407 12.12 -0.24 9.13
N THR A 408 13.27 -0.49 9.74
CA THR A 408 13.73 -1.85 10.01
C THR A 408 14.22 -1.95 11.45
N SER A 409 13.98 -3.10 12.09
CA SER A 409 14.63 -3.43 13.36
C SER A 409 16.14 -3.19 13.21
N LYS A 410 16.84 -2.78 14.27
CA LYS A 410 18.30 -2.51 14.19
C LYS A 410 19.03 -3.69 13.57
N ASN A 411 18.66 -4.91 13.98
CA ASN A 411 19.23 -6.15 13.49
C ASN A 411 18.91 -6.37 12.00
N LEU A 412 17.67 -6.10 11.55
CA LEU A 412 17.33 -6.20 10.13
C LEU A 412 18.04 -5.13 9.30
N ALA A 413 18.18 -3.90 9.81
CA ALA A 413 18.92 -2.84 9.14
C ALA A 413 20.39 -3.22 8.94
N GLU A 414 21.01 -3.84 9.94
CA GLU A 414 22.38 -4.36 9.87
C GLU A 414 22.49 -5.52 8.87
N LEU A 415 21.53 -6.45 8.86
CA LEU A 415 21.44 -7.50 7.85
C LEU A 415 21.37 -6.89 6.44
N LEU A 416 20.44 -5.97 6.19
CA LEU A 416 20.26 -5.36 4.86
C LEU A 416 21.52 -4.59 4.43
N LYS A 417 22.19 -3.86 5.33
CA LYS A 417 23.49 -3.22 5.06
C LYS A 417 24.58 -4.23 4.71
N ARG A 418 24.63 -5.36 5.41
CA ARG A 418 25.59 -6.44 5.17
C ARG A 418 25.32 -7.12 3.83
N VAL A 419 24.06 -7.46 3.54
CA VAL A 419 23.62 -8.04 2.27
C VAL A 419 23.92 -7.09 1.10
N PHE A 420 23.67 -5.79 1.26
CA PHE A 420 24.05 -4.79 0.26
C PHE A 420 25.54 -4.82 -0.08
N ARG A 421 26.42 -4.88 0.93
CA ARG A 421 27.87 -4.99 0.71
C ARG A 421 28.24 -6.30 0.01
N LEU A 422 27.67 -7.42 0.46
CA LEU A 422 27.93 -8.74 -0.10
C LEU A 422 27.45 -8.88 -1.54
N SER A 423 26.31 -8.30 -1.90
CA SER A 423 25.76 -8.32 -3.27
C SER A 423 26.70 -7.73 -4.32
N LYS A 424 27.60 -6.82 -3.92
CA LYS A 424 28.57 -6.16 -4.82
C LYS A 424 29.91 -6.89 -4.93
N ILE A 425 30.23 -7.78 -4.00
CA ILE A 425 31.58 -8.33 -3.84
C ILE A 425 31.57 -9.86 -3.87
N HIS A 426 30.64 -10.50 -3.16
CA HIS A 426 30.59 -11.96 -3.01
C HIS A 426 29.13 -12.47 -2.84
N PRO A 427 28.35 -12.59 -3.94
CA PRO A 427 26.92 -12.92 -3.87
C PRO A 427 26.59 -14.23 -3.14
N SER A 428 27.45 -15.25 -3.20
CA SER A 428 27.24 -16.53 -2.48
C SER A 428 27.34 -16.43 -0.95
N GLY A 429 27.77 -15.28 -0.40
CA GLY A 429 27.80 -15.05 1.05
C GLY A 429 26.46 -14.58 1.64
N ILE A 430 25.47 -14.28 0.80
CA ILE A 430 24.17 -13.75 1.24
C ILE A 430 23.38 -14.79 2.02
N GLU A 431 23.27 -16.02 1.50
CA GLU A 431 22.52 -17.12 2.14
C GLU A 431 22.99 -17.35 3.57
N LYS A 432 24.31 -17.56 3.76
CA LYS A 432 24.91 -17.75 5.08
C LYS A 432 24.70 -16.55 6.03
N ALA A 433 24.69 -15.32 5.50
CA ALA A 433 24.43 -14.14 6.31
C ALA A 433 22.97 -14.10 6.81
N VAL A 434 22.02 -14.53 5.97
CA VAL A 434 20.60 -14.61 6.34
C VAL A 434 20.33 -15.79 7.28
N GLU A 435 20.95 -16.95 7.04
CA GLU A 435 20.84 -18.11 7.95
C GLU A 435 21.31 -17.78 9.36
N ASN A 436 22.49 -17.14 9.48
CA ASN A 436 22.98 -16.68 10.78
C ASN A 436 21.99 -15.71 11.44
N PHE A 437 21.43 -14.77 10.68
CA PHE A 437 20.44 -13.83 11.19
C PHE A 437 19.18 -14.54 11.71
N ILE A 438 18.71 -15.58 11.00
CA ILE A 438 17.55 -16.38 11.44
C ILE A 438 17.86 -17.08 12.77
N VAL A 439 19.06 -17.64 12.93
CA VAL A 439 19.47 -18.34 14.17
C VAL A 439 19.67 -17.38 15.34
N GLU A 440 20.19 -16.18 15.08
CA GLU A 440 20.51 -15.18 16.12
C GLU A 440 19.29 -14.40 16.62
N ASN A 441 18.13 -14.53 15.98
CA ASN A 441 16.94 -13.73 16.28
C ASN A 441 15.70 -14.60 16.56
N SER A 442 14.74 -14.03 17.30
CA SER A 442 13.41 -14.63 17.48
C SER A 442 12.39 -13.92 16.62
N PHE A 443 11.53 -14.69 15.94
CA PHE A 443 10.54 -14.16 15.01
C PHE A 443 9.10 -14.25 15.55
N PRO A 444 8.23 -13.30 15.15
CA PRO A 444 8.57 -12.08 14.39
C PRO A 444 9.44 -11.12 15.21
N LEU A 445 10.20 -10.25 14.53
CA LEU A 445 11.14 -9.34 15.18
C LEU A 445 10.36 -8.27 15.94
N ARG A 446 10.53 -8.16 17.25
CA ARG A 446 9.77 -7.26 18.12
C ARG A 446 10.65 -6.16 18.68
N GLU A 447 10.40 -4.92 18.29
CA GLU A 447 11.06 -3.74 18.83
C GLU A 447 10.02 -2.71 19.30
N LYS A 448 9.89 -2.55 20.61
CA LYS A 448 8.86 -1.70 21.24
C LYS A 448 7.46 -2.12 20.78
N LEU A 449 6.80 -1.28 19.98
CA LEU A 449 5.44 -1.50 19.43
C LEU A 449 5.45 -1.95 17.97
N VAL A 450 6.62 -1.97 17.32
CA VAL A 450 6.74 -2.43 15.93
C VAL A 450 7.12 -3.89 15.94
N THR A 451 6.35 -4.69 15.22
CA THR A 451 6.66 -6.08 14.92
C THR A 451 6.93 -6.23 13.43
N THR A 452 8.12 -6.74 13.08
CA THR A 452 8.48 -7.02 11.69
C THR A 452 8.37 -8.50 11.42
N PHE A 453 7.42 -8.86 10.56
CA PHE A 453 7.31 -10.21 10.00
C PHE A 453 8.40 -10.39 8.94
N PHE A 454 8.93 -11.59 8.84
CA PHE A 454 10.09 -11.89 7.99
C PHE A 454 9.91 -13.24 7.30
N TYR A 455 10.31 -13.30 6.03
CA TYR A 455 10.37 -14.54 5.28
C TYR A 455 11.59 -14.52 4.35
N TYR A 456 12.26 -15.66 4.21
CA TYR A 456 13.40 -15.80 3.31
C TYR A 456 13.19 -16.96 2.34
N ASP A 457 13.27 -16.66 1.04
CA ASP A 457 13.27 -17.65 -0.04
C ASP A 457 14.65 -17.69 -0.72
N PRO A 458 15.52 -18.67 -0.39
CA PRO A 458 16.81 -18.83 -1.06
C PRO A 458 16.67 -19.30 -2.51
N THR A 459 15.51 -19.83 -2.91
CA THR A 459 15.30 -20.41 -4.25
C THR A 459 14.94 -19.37 -5.32
N GLY A 460 14.49 -18.18 -4.89
CA GLY A 460 14.06 -17.09 -5.78
C GLY A 460 12.78 -17.40 -6.57
N LYS A 461 11.97 -18.37 -6.13
CA LYS A 461 10.74 -18.82 -6.81
C LYS A 461 9.50 -18.10 -6.30
N VAL A 462 9.54 -17.54 -5.10
CA VAL A 462 8.44 -16.80 -4.50
C VAL A 462 8.43 -15.38 -5.09
N GLU A 463 7.34 -15.01 -5.76
CA GLU A 463 7.18 -13.67 -6.36
C GLU A 463 6.74 -12.65 -5.31
N SER A 464 5.82 -13.05 -4.43
CA SER A 464 5.32 -12.18 -3.37
C SER A 464 4.89 -12.98 -2.13
N VAL A 465 4.92 -12.29 -0.99
CA VAL A 465 4.61 -12.85 0.32
C VAL A 465 3.58 -11.97 1.00
N TYR A 466 2.55 -12.58 1.59
CA TYR A 466 1.44 -11.90 2.23
C TYR A 466 1.26 -12.37 3.68
N LEU A 467 0.81 -11.45 4.54
CA LEU A 467 0.41 -11.77 5.90
C LEU A 467 -1.10 -12.07 5.98
N GLU A 468 -1.44 -13.34 6.10
CA GLU A 468 -2.82 -13.79 6.30
C GLU A 468 -3.18 -13.74 7.78
N SER A 469 -4.07 -12.81 8.17
CA SER A 469 -4.46 -12.63 9.56
C SER A 469 -5.85 -12.02 9.69
N ALA A 470 -6.29 -11.75 10.92
CA ALA A 470 -7.54 -11.03 11.14
C ALA A 470 -7.45 -9.54 10.70
N LEU A 471 -6.25 -8.97 10.62
CA LEU A 471 -6.04 -7.58 10.25
C LEU A 471 -6.34 -7.31 8.77
N GLY A 472 -7.27 -6.39 8.52
CA GLY A 472 -7.70 -5.99 7.19
C GLY A 472 -9.03 -6.60 6.79
N PHE A 473 -9.81 -5.90 5.97
CA PHE A 473 -10.98 -6.48 5.33
C PHE A 473 -10.48 -7.47 4.27
N ARG A 474 -11.13 -8.63 4.11
CA ARG A 474 -10.78 -9.64 3.09
C ARG A 474 -10.57 -8.93 1.74
N GLY A 475 -9.32 -8.76 1.31
CA GLY A 475 -8.96 -8.08 0.06
C GLY A 475 -7.88 -7.00 0.13
N ASP A 476 -7.44 -6.55 1.31
CA ASP A 476 -6.31 -5.61 1.42
C ASP A 476 -4.99 -6.35 1.72
N ASN A 477 -4.11 -6.36 0.73
CA ASN A 477 -2.88 -7.14 0.73
C ASN A 477 -1.85 -6.61 1.75
N ASN A 478 -1.69 -7.31 2.88
CA ASN A 478 -0.54 -7.14 3.79
C ASN A 478 0.73 -7.73 3.13
N VAL A 479 1.20 -7.13 2.03
CA VAL A 479 2.34 -7.60 1.24
C VAL A 479 3.65 -7.27 1.96
N PHE A 480 4.56 -8.23 1.97
CA PHE A 480 5.92 -8.01 2.43
C PHE A 480 6.72 -7.24 1.38
N PHE A 481 7.58 -6.33 1.84
CA PHE A 481 8.59 -5.71 1.01
C PHE A 481 9.67 -6.73 0.64
N GLN A 482 10.05 -6.79 -0.64
CA GLN A 482 11.18 -7.58 -1.10
C GLN A 482 12.45 -6.71 -1.18
N TYR A 483 13.56 -7.17 -0.60
CA TYR A 483 14.82 -6.46 -0.68
C TYR A 483 15.65 -6.88 -1.89
N GLN A 484 15.74 -6.01 -2.90
CA GLN A 484 16.68 -6.13 -4.04
C GLN A 484 16.71 -7.52 -4.73
N ASN A 485 15.58 -8.22 -4.80
CA ASN A 485 15.48 -9.59 -5.33
C ASN A 485 16.43 -10.62 -4.66
N THR A 486 16.83 -10.36 -3.41
CA THR A 486 17.73 -11.25 -2.64
C THR A 486 17.02 -12.45 -2.01
N GLY A 487 15.70 -12.58 -2.23
CA GLY A 487 14.85 -13.57 -1.55
C GLY A 487 14.40 -13.15 -0.15
N ILE A 488 14.87 -12.00 0.36
CA ILE A 488 14.47 -11.47 1.67
C ILE A 488 13.17 -10.68 1.56
N PHE A 489 12.16 -11.11 2.30
CA PHE A 489 10.87 -10.45 2.43
C PHE A 489 10.64 -10.00 3.87
N TYR A 490 10.12 -8.79 4.07
CA TYR A 490 9.79 -8.30 5.42
C TYR A 490 8.59 -7.36 5.42
N PHE A 491 7.82 -7.38 6.51
CA PHE A 491 6.63 -6.54 6.69
C PHE A 491 6.61 -5.96 8.11
N PRO A 492 7.01 -4.69 8.31
CA PRO A 492 6.90 -4.02 9.59
C PRO A 492 5.46 -3.56 9.82
N LEU A 493 4.89 -3.95 10.96
CA LEU A 493 3.56 -3.56 11.38
C LEU A 493 3.58 -3.09 12.84
N GLU A 494 2.88 -2.01 13.12
CA GLU A 494 2.78 -1.46 14.46
C GLU A 494 1.56 -1.99 15.21
N PHE A 495 1.74 -2.33 16.48
CA PHE A 495 0.71 -2.85 17.36
C PHE A 495 0.55 -1.97 18.60
N GLN A 496 -0.68 -1.85 19.08
CA GLN A 496 -0.95 -1.25 20.38
C GLN A 496 -0.34 -2.10 21.50
N PRO A 497 -0.03 -1.53 22.68
CA PRO A 497 0.34 -2.29 23.87
C PRO A 497 -0.65 -3.43 24.15
N ASN A 498 -0.13 -4.54 24.69
CA ASN A 498 -0.89 -5.75 25.03
C ASN A 498 -1.70 -6.32 23.84
N SER A 499 -1.08 -6.44 22.67
CA SER A 499 -1.70 -7.00 21.45
C SER A 499 -1.28 -8.44 21.19
N ARG A 500 -2.20 -9.21 20.60
CA ARG A 500 -1.98 -10.57 20.12
C ARG A 500 -2.60 -10.76 18.74
N LEU A 501 -1.89 -11.42 17.83
CA LEU A 501 -2.36 -11.72 16.49
C LEU A 501 -2.06 -13.17 16.13
N GLU A 502 -3.08 -13.88 15.65
CA GLU A 502 -2.90 -15.16 14.97
C GLU A 502 -2.78 -14.93 13.45
N TYR A 503 -1.76 -15.51 12.83
CA TYR A 503 -1.45 -15.31 11.42
C TYR A 503 -0.89 -16.56 10.74
N LYS A 504 -0.85 -16.50 9.41
CA LYS A 504 -0.09 -17.37 8.51
C LYS A 504 0.66 -16.52 7.48
N ILE A 505 1.62 -17.13 6.80
CA ILE A 505 2.30 -16.53 5.66
C ILE A 505 1.73 -17.18 4.39
N ALA A 506 1.22 -16.37 3.47
CA ALA A 506 0.83 -16.86 2.14
C ALA A 506 1.94 -16.53 1.14
N LEU A 507 2.41 -17.57 0.45
CA LEU A 507 3.44 -17.48 -0.58
C LEU A 507 2.77 -17.56 -1.95
N ASP A 508 3.08 -16.60 -2.82
CA ASP A 508 2.60 -16.56 -4.19
C ASP A 508 3.75 -16.85 -5.17
N PHE A 509 3.51 -17.79 -6.07
CA PHE A 509 4.46 -18.27 -7.07
C PHE A 509 4.05 -17.84 -8.50
N GLY A 510 3.11 -16.90 -8.64
CA GLY A 510 2.59 -16.42 -9.92
C GLY A 510 1.56 -17.34 -10.59
N ASN A 511 1.57 -18.64 -10.25
CA ASN A 511 0.62 -19.65 -10.75
C ASN A 511 -0.31 -20.20 -9.66
N GLY A 512 -0.23 -19.67 -8.43
CA GLY A 512 -1.02 -20.13 -7.29
C GLY A 512 -0.42 -19.70 -5.96
N GLN A 513 -1.24 -19.75 -4.92
CA GLN A 513 -0.88 -19.36 -3.56
C GLN A 513 -0.89 -20.54 -2.60
N ARG A 514 0.02 -20.52 -1.62
CA ARG A 514 0.10 -21.51 -0.54
C ARG A 514 0.25 -20.83 0.81
N GLU A 515 -0.64 -21.15 1.75
CA GLU A 515 -0.50 -20.76 3.14
C GLU A 515 0.43 -21.70 3.91
N ILE A 516 1.33 -21.12 4.70
CA ILE A 516 2.22 -21.82 5.64
C ILE A 516 2.15 -21.15 7.02
N LEU A 517 2.55 -21.91 8.05
CA LEU A 517 2.93 -21.30 9.33
C LEU A 517 4.23 -20.52 9.15
N ASP A 518 4.45 -19.50 9.97
CA ASP A 518 5.75 -18.85 10.05
C ASP A 518 6.81 -19.87 10.49
N PRO A 519 7.77 -20.21 9.61
CA PRO A 519 8.74 -21.26 9.90
C PRO A 519 9.71 -20.88 11.02
N TYR A 520 9.78 -19.60 11.38
CA TYR A 520 10.72 -19.06 12.36
C TYR A 520 10.05 -18.71 13.70
N ASN A 521 8.72 -18.84 13.80
CA ASN A 521 7.97 -18.56 15.02
C ASN A 521 7.46 -19.86 15.67
N PRO A 522 8.00 -20.26 16.84
CA PRO A 522 7.58 -21.49 17.51
C PRO A 522 6.21 -21.38 18.21
N ASN A 523 5.66 -20.17 18.35
CA ASN A 523 4.41 -19.95 19.08
C ASN A 523 3.21 -20.23 18.18
N LEU A 524 2.38 -21.19 18.59
CA LEU A 524 1.20 -21.60 17.85
C LEU A 524 -0.07 -21.50 18.69
N ALA A 525 -1.19 -21.19 18.04
CA ALA A 525 -2.52 -21.30 18.60
C ALA A 525 -3.30 -22.38 17.87
N ASN A 526 -3.90 -23.30 18.63
CA ASN A 526 -4.76 -24.33 18.08
C ASN A 526 -6.17 -23.77 17.87
N ALA A 527 -6.73 -24.03 16.69
CA ALA A 527 -8.10 -23.69 16.35
C ALA A 527 -8.77 -24.85 15.59
N PRO A 528 -10.11 -24.87 15.48
CA PRO A 528 -10.83 -25.89 14.72
C PRO A 528 -10.36 -26.05 13.26
N PHE A 529 -9.82 -24.99 12.66
CA PHE A 529 -9.35 -24.96 11.26
C PHE A 529 -7.84 -25.15 11.11
N GLY A 530 -7.21 -25.78 12.10
CA GLY A 530 -5.76 -25.98 12.15
C GLY A 530 -5.03 -24.87 12.90
N PRO A 531 -3.73 -25.07 13.16
CA PRO A 531 -2.92 -24.12 13.92
C PRO A 531 -2.64 -22.85 13.13
N LYS A 532 -2.34 -21.78 13.86
CA LYS A 532 -1.82 -20.50 13.34
C LYS A 532 -0.61 -20.06 14.14
N SER A 533 0.31 -19.35 13.51
CA SER A 533 1.43 -18.70 14.20
C SER A 533 0.91 -17.53 15.05
N VAL A 534 1.54 -17.29 16.19
CA VAL A 534 1.08 -16.27 17.15
C VAL A 534 2.14 -15.21 17.32
N MET A 535 1.74 -13.96 17.07
CA MET A 535 2.50 -12.78 17.42
C MET A 535 1.91 -12.18 18.69
N THR A 536 2.76 -11.81 19.64
CA THR A 536 2.38 -10.98 20.79
C THR A 536 3.35 -9.81 20.92
N THR A 537 2.84 -8.66 21.36
CA THR A 537 3.72 -7.59 21.84
C THR A 537 4.48 -8.05 23.09
N LEU A 538 5.61 -7.40 23.40
CA LEU A 538 6.47 -7.80 24.51
C LEU A 538 5.79 -7.68 25.88
N ASP A 539 4.81 -6.79 25.98
CA ASP A 539 4.03 -6.51 27.18
C ASP A 539 2.73 -7.32 27.28
N TYR A 540 2.42 -8.16 26.28
CA TYR A 540 1.23 -9.00 26.30
C TYR A 540 1.28 -10.01 27.45
N LYS A 541 0.18 -10.09 28.21
CA LYS A 541 -0.01 -11.10 29.25
C LYS A 541 -1.38 -11.76 29.10
N PRO A 542 -1.46 -13.10 29.10
CA PRO A 542 -2.74 -13.77 29.18
C PRO A 542 -3.44 -13.44 30.50
N THR A 543 -4.76 -13.65 30.56
CA THR A 543 -5.52 -13.40 31.78
C THR A 543 -4.96 -14.20 32.97
N ILE A 544 -4.82 -13.57 34.14
CA ILE A 544 -4.26 -14.21 35.34
C ILE A 544 -5.02 -15.50 35.72
N PHE A 545 -6.32 -15.54 35.45
CA PHE A 545 -7.17 -16.71 35.72
C PHE A 545 -6.85 -17.92 34.82
N SER A 546 -6.20 -17.71 33.67
CA SER A 546 -5.78 -18.82 32.80
C SER A 546 -4.45 -19.45 33.25
N ILE A 547 -3.62 -18.68 33.97
CA ILE A 547 -2.28 -19.10 34.40
C ILE A 547 -2.19 -19.43 35.90
N SER A 548 -3.16 -19.02 36.71
CA SER A 548 -3.20 -19.31 38.15
C SER A 548 -3.04 -20.80 38.45
N GLU A 549 -2.25 -21.12 39.48
CA GLU A 549 -2.12 -22.47 40.02
C GLU A 549 -3.19 -22.75 41.07
N GLU A 550 -3.58 -21.73 41.84
CA GLU A 550 -4.65 -21.85 42.84
C GLU A 550 -6.03 -21.84 42.16
N ARG A 551 -6.87 -22.80 42.56
CA ARG A 551 -8.16 -23.08 41.92
C ARG A 551 -9.10 -23.86 42.84
N THR A 552 -10.40 -23.62 42.70
CA THR A 552 -11.45 -24.41 43.36
C THR A 552 -11.54 -25.78 42.70
N GLU A 553 -11.73 -26.85 43.49
CA GLU A 553 -12.00 -28.17 42.93
C GLU A 553 -13.35 -28.20 42.21
N SER A 554 -13.38 -28.76 41.00
CA SER A 554 -14.59 -28.89 40.18
C SER A 554 -14.61 -30.19 39.40
N TYR A 555 -15.79 -30.55 38.90
CA TYR A 555 -15.98 -31.68 38.01
C TYR A 555 -16.98 -31.34 36.90
N ILE A 556 -16.93 -32.08 35.80
CA ILE A 556 -17.85 -31.95 34.66
C ILE A 556 -18.54 -33.30 34.41
N GLU A 557 -19.87 -33.29 34.43
CA GLU A 557 -20.71 -34.46 34.12
C GLU A 557 -21.33 -34.32 32.73
N ARG A 558 -21.43 -35.42 31.98
CA ARG A 558 -22.04 -35.46 30.64
C ARG A 558 -23.44 -36.08 30.73
N PHE A 559 -24.40 -35.47 30.03
CA PHE A 559 -25.78 -35.92 29.96
C PHE A 559 -26.23 -35.99 28.50
N GLU A 560 -27.13 -36.91 28.23
CA GLU A 560 -27.81 -37.06 26.94
C GLU A 560 -29.30 -37.28 27.19
N PHE A 561 -30.15 -36.66 26.34
CA PHE A 561 -31.59 -36.84 26.40
C PHE A 561 -32.23 -36.66 25.02
N ASP A 562 -33.41 -37.22 24.83
CA ASP A 562 -34.18 -37.08 23.59
C ASP A 562 -35.03 -35.79 23.65
N SER A 563 -34.74 -34.84 22.77
CA SER A 563 -35.46 -33.56 22.71
C SER A 563 -36.73 -33.69 21.88
N LYS A 564 -37.88 -33.27 22.42
CA LYS A 564 -39.15 -33.29 21.68
C LYS A 564 -39.23 -32.10 20.72
N ILE A 565 -38.66 -30.95 21.09
CA ILE A 565 -38.59 -29.76 20.24
C ILE A 565 -37.64 -29.98 19.07
N MET A 566 -36.42 -30.46 19.31
CA MET A 566 -35.42 -30.64 18.27
C MET A 566 -35.59 -31.96 17.49
N LYS A 567 -36.36 -32.92 18.04
CA LYS A 567 -36.69 -34.23 17.44
C LYS A 567 -35.46 -35.12 17.19
N ASP A 568 -34.46 -34.96 18.03
CA ASP A 568 -33.21 -35.70 17.99
C ASP A 568 -32.62 -35.83 19.41
N LYS A 569 -31.56 -36.63 19.52
CA LYS A 569 -30.82 -36.79 20.78
C LYS A 569 -29.87 -35.61 20.97
N ARG A 570 -29.94 -34.98 22.15
CA ARG A 570 -29.13 -33.82 22.52
C ARG A 570 -28.19 -34.16 23.67
N GLU A 571 -27.01 -33.56 23.64
CA GLU A 571 -25.94 -33.74 24.63
C GLU A 571 -25.58 -32.40 25.25
N PHE A 572 -25.36 -32.41 26.57
CA PHE A 572 -24.81 -31.26 27.30
C PHE A 572 -23.92 -31.73 28.46
N GLN A 573 -23.10 -30.81 28.96
CA GLN A 573 -22.24 -31.04 30.12
C GLN A 573 -22.55 -30.05 31.24
N ILE A 574 -22.49 -30.50 32.50
CA ILE A 574 -22.66 -29.65 33.69
C ILE A 574 -21.33 -29.55 34.43
N TYR A 575 -20.80 -28.34 34.52
CA TYR A 575 -19.71 -27.97 35.44
C TYR A 575 -20.25 -27.63 36.82
N THR A 576 -19.68 -28.25 37.84
CA THR A 576 -20.03 -28.01 39.25
C THR A 576 -18.77 -27.77 40.08
N PRO A 577 -18.66 -26.63 40.80
CA PRO A 577 -17.64 -26.45 41.82
C PRO A 577 -18.01 -27.29 43.05
N LYS A 578 -17.11 -28.18 43.48
CA LYS A 578 -17.37 -29.28 44.43
C LYS A 578 -17.88 -28.79 45.79
N GLU A 579 -17.35 -27.69 46.28
CA GLU A 579 -17.77 -27.08 47.56
C GLU A 579 -19.25 -26.65 47.57
N PHE A 580 -19.83 -26.37 46.41
CA PHE A 580 -21.18 -25.80 46.25
C PHE A 580 -22.15 -26.74 45.53
N GLU A 581 -21.84 -28.03 45.49
CA GLU A 581 -22.57 -29.05 44.72
C GLU A 581 -24.09 -29.04 45.01
N ASN A 582 -24.46 -28.92 46.29
CA ASN A 582 -25.83 -29.01 46.77
C ASN A 582 -26.60 -27.66 46.76
N GLU A 583 -25.97 -26.59 46.28
CA GLU A 583 -26.54 -25.24 46.26
C GLU A 583 -27.29 -24.93 44.96
N ALA A 584 -28.26 -24.01 45.07
CA ALA A 584 -28.97 -23.44 43.93
C ALA A 584 -28.13 -22.30 43.31
N LEU A 585 -27.10 -22.68 42.55
CA LEU A 585 -26.17 -21.74 41.92
C LEU A 585 -26.78 -21.07 40.68
N PRO A 586 -26.35 -19.84 40.34
CA PRO A 586 -26.62 -19.24 39.04
C PRO A 586 -26.23 -20.17 37.89
N ILE A 587 -27.10 -20.27 36.89
CA ILE A 587 -26.92 -21.10 35.70
C ILE A 587 -26.34 -20.26 34.57
N VAL A 588 -25.25 -20.75 33.96
CA VAL A 588 -24.62 -20.11 32.81
C VAL A 588 -24.56 -21.09 31.65
N VAL A 589 -25.36 -20.83 30.61
CA VAL A 589 -25.43 -21.65 29.40
C VAL A 589 -24.38 -21.16 28.41
N PHE A 590 -23.36 -21.98 28.15
CA PHE A 590 -22.32 -21.73 27.17
C PHE A 590 -22.66 -22.43 25.85
N HIS A 591 -22.88 -21.63 24.81
CA HIS A 591 -23.00 -22.06 23.42
C HIS A 591 -21.61 -22.36 22.86
N ASP A 592 -21.47 -23.41 22.04
CA ASP A 592 -20.17 -24.02 21.70
C ASP A 592 -19.34 -24.42 22.93
N GLY A 593 -20.00 -24.91 23.98
CA GLY A 593 -19.37 -25.13 25.29
C GLY A 593 -18.18 -26.10 25.26
N TYR A 594 -18.22 -27.09 24.36
CA TYR A 594 -17.14 -28.06 24.18
C TYR A 594 -15.88 -27.40 23.60
N ASP A 595 -16.05 -26.45 22.68
CA ASP A 595 -14.94 -25.71 22.10
C ASP A 595 -14.37 -24.70 23.11
N TYR A 596 -15.21 -24.09 23.95
CA TYR A 596 -14.73 -23.28 25.08
C TYR A 596 -13.87 -24.10 26.06
N LEU A 597 -14.29 -25.32 26.40
CA LEU A 597 -13.49 -26.21 27.25
C LEU A 597 -12.16 -26.56 26.59
N ARG A 598 -12.19 -26.87 25.29
CA ARG A 598 -11.02 -27.36 24.54
C ARG A 598 -10.01 -26.27 24.18
N PHE A 599 -10.47 -25.12 23.70
CA PHE A 599 -9.62 -24.09 23.08
C PHE A 599 -9.44 -22.83 23.95
N SER A 600 -10.28 -22.63 24.96
CA SER A 600 -10.21 -21.47 25.87
C SER A 600 -9.77 -21.83 27.29
N ASN A 601 -9.56 -23.12 27.59
CA ASN A 601 -9.26 -23.61 28.94
C ASN A 601 -10.29 -23.11 29.99
N LEU A 602 -11.56 -23.09 29.59
CA LEU A 602 -12.62 -22.40 30.33
C LEU A 602 -12.81 -22.95 31.75
N GLN A 603 -12.74 -24.27 31.95
CA GLN A 603 -12.87 -24.88 33.29
C GLN A 603 -11.86 -24.26 34.27
N LYS A 604 -10.58 -24.18 33.88
CA LYS A 604 -9.53 -23.60 34.72
C LYS A 604 -9.83 -22.13 35.04
N ILE A 605 -10.28 -21.36 34.04
CA ILE A 605 -10.65 -19.96 34.23
C ILE A 605 -11.78 -19.84 35.27
N LEU A 606 -12.83 -20.66 35.16
CA LEU A 606 -13.93 -20.66 36.13
C LEU A 606 -13.46 -21.03 37.53
N ASP A 607 -12.67 -22.10 37.67
CA ASP A 607 -12.14 -22.55 38.95
C ASP A 607 -11.32 -21.46 39.65
N SER A 608 -10.43 -20.80 38.91
CA SER A 608 -9.60 -19.72 39.46
C SER A 608 -10.41 -18.46 39.76
N MET A 609 -11.44 -18.13 38.96
CA MET A 609 -12.30 -16.99 39.25
C MET A 609 -13.16 -17.19 40.51
N ILE A 610 -13.63 -18.41 40.76
CA ILE A 610 -14.40 -18.78 41.95
C ILE A 610 -13.48 -18.78 43.18
N TYR A 611 -12.31 -19.39 43.08
CA TYR A 611 -11.29 -19.41 44.14
C TYR A 611 -10.92 -18.00 44.60
N GLU A 612 -10.61 -17.12 43.65
CA GLU A 612 -10.28 -15.70 43.88
C GLU A 612 -11.47 -14.85 44.36
N LYS A 613 -12.67 -15.44 44.43
CA LYS A 613 -13.94 -14.76 44.76
C LYS A 613 -14.20 -13.57 43.84
N ALA A 614 -13.74 -13.66 42.58
CA ALA A 614 -13.96 -12.64 41.56
C ALA A 614 -15.42 -12.64 41.09
N ILE A 615 -16.05 -13.82 41.08
CA ILE A 615 -17.49 -14.03 40.87
C ILE A 615 -18.07 -14.88 42.00
N LYS A 616 -19.40 -14.83 42.20
CA LYS A 616 -20.10 -15.87 42.97
C LYS A 616 -19.93 -17.24 42.27
N PRO A 617 -19.91 -18.37 43.00
CA PRO A 617 -19.94 -19.69 42.38
C PRO A 617 -21.10 -19.82 41.39
N ILE A 618 -20.85 -20.45 40.25
CA ILE A 618 -21.84 -20.66 39.19
C ILE A 618 -21.88 -22.15 38.80
N ARG A 619 -22.96 -22.54 38.12
CA ARG A 619 -23.08 -23.85 37.45
C ARG A 619 -23.05 -23.62 35.94
N GLY A 620 -22.03 -24.17 35.28
CA GLY A 620 -21.82 -24.00 33.84
C GLY A 620 -22.52 -25.12 33.07
N ILE A 621 -23.29 -24.78 32.05
CA ILE A 621 -23.99 -25.71 31.16
C ILE A 621 -23.38 -25.59 29.77
N PHE A 622 -22.62 -26.58 29.35
CA PHE A 622 -21.93 -26.57 28.06
C PHE A 622 -22.75 -27.31 27.02
N THR A 623 -23.27 -26.57 26.04
CA THR A 623 -24.10 -27.11 24.96
C THR A 623 -23.27 -27.35 23.71
N LYS A 624 -23.67 -28.35 22.91
CA LYS A 624 -23.06 -28.64 21.61
C LYS A 624 -24.15 -28.64 20.53
N PRO A 625 -24.10 -27.74 19.54
CA PRO A 625 -25.07 -27.75 18.45
C PRO A 625 -24.80 -28.91 17.47
N ILE A 626 -25.85 -29.43 16.84
CA ILE A 626 -25.71 -30.43 15.76
C ILE A 626 -25.55 -29.69 14.43
N ASP A 627 -26.46 -28.76 14.14
CA ASP A 627 -26.35 -27.84 13.01
C ASP A 627 -26.14 -26.41 13.50
N ARG A 628 -24.90 -26.10 13.87
CA ARG A 628 -24.50 -24.79 14.41
C ARG A 628 -24.97 -23.63 13.54
N ARG A 629 -24.91 -23.77 12.21
CA ARG A 629 -25.19 -22.67 11.27
C ARG A 629 -26.67 -22.29 11.29
N ASN A 630 -27.57 -23.27 11.40
CA ASN A 630 -29.01 -23.03 11.43
C ASN A 630 -29.54 -22.83 12.86
N GLU A 631 -29.06 -23.60 13.84
CA GLU A 631 -29.50 -23.52 15.23
C GLU A 631 -29.17 -22.14 15.85
N TYR A 632 -27.99 -21.58 15.56
CA TYR A 632 -27.58 -20.30 16.16
C TYR A 632 -28.01 -19.07 15.34
N ALA A 633 -28.60 -19.26 14.16
CA ALA A 633 -29.06 -18.18 13.30
C ALA A 633 -30.43 -17.61 13.74
N ALA A 634 -30.54 -17.24 15.02
CA ALA A 634 -31.78 -16.78 15.66
C ALA A 634 -32.96 -17.75 15.45
N SER A 635 -32.71 -19.05 15.68
CA SER A 635 -33.71 -20.10 15.49
C SER A 635 -34.73 -20.13 16.65
N PRO A 636 -36.04 -20.00 16.37
CA PRO A 636 -37.07 -20.11 17.39
C PRO A 636 -37.10 -21.49 18.08
N ASP A 637 -36.94 -22.57 17.31
CA ASP A 637 -36.98 -23.94 17.84
C ASP A 637 -35.82 -24.19 18.81
N TYR A 638 -34.61 -23.77 18.43
CA TYR A 638 -33.45 -23.87 19.31
C TYR A 638 -33.61 -23.01 20.57
N ALA A 639 -34.14 -21.79 20.42
CA ALA A 639 -34.38 -20.93 21.57
C ALA A 639 -35.41 -21.52 22.56
N LYS A 640 -36.47 -22.14 22.03
CA LYS A 640 -37.47 -22.85 22.82
C LYS A 640 -36.88 -24.07 23.52
N PHE A 641 -36.10 -24.87 22.79
CA PHE A 641 -35.36 -26.02 23.33
C PHE A 641 -34.50 -25.63 24.54
N ILE A 642 -33.67 -24.58 24.38
CA ILE A 642 -32.79 -24.12 25.46
C ILE A 642 -33.58 -23.57 26.65
N SER A 643 -34.69 -22.85 26.41
CA SER A 643 -35.41 -22.15 27.47
C SER A 643 -36.38 -23.04 28.26
N GLU A 644 -36.96 -24.05 27.61
CA GLU A 644 -37.99 -24.92 28.18
C GLU A 644 -37.40 -26.29 28.52
N GLU A 645 -37.00 -27.07 27.52
CA GLU A 645 -36.57 -28.46 27.71
C GLU A 645 -35.23 -28.58 28.43
N LEU A 646 -34.21 -27.81 28.02
CA LEU A 646 -32.88 -27.93 28.63
C LEU A 646 -32.89 -27.47 30.10
N ILE A 647 -33.57 -26.37 30.43
CA ILE A 647 -33.69 -25.89 31.82
C ILE A 647 -34.42 -26.90 32.69
N GLU A 648 -35.51 -27.49 32.19
CA GLU A 648 -36.23 -28.56 32.89
C GLU A 648 -35.32 -29.78 33.11
N GLU A 649 -34.57 -30.20 32.10
CA GLU A 649 -33.66 -31.34 32.18
C GLU A 649 -32.55 -31.11 33.23
N ILE A 650 -31.96 -29.91 33.27
CA ILE A 650 -30.99 -29.54 34.31
C ILE A 650 -31.61 -29.66 35.71
N GLY A 651 -32.88 -29.25 35.85
CA GLY A 651 -33.61 -29.30 37.12
C GLY A 651 -33.82 -30.71 37.69
N LYS A 652 -33.75 -31.75 36.84
CA LYS A 652 -33.80 -33.15 37.29
C LYS A 652 -32.52 -33.60 38.00
N HIS A 653 -31.40 -32.94 37.71
CA HIS A 653 -30.08 -33.32 38.21
C HIS A 653 -29.53 -32.36 39.25
N LYS A 654 -29.85 -31.07 39.17
CA LYS A 654 -29.28 -30.02 40.03
C LYS A 654 -30.36 -29.01 40.44
N LYS A 655 -30.24 -28.43 41.64
CA LYS A 655 -31.17 -27.39 42.13
C LYS A 655 -31.09 -26.14 41.25
N LEU A 656 -32.23 -25.67 40.76
CA LEU A 656 -32.35 -24.44 39.98
C LEU A 656 -32.47 -23.21 40.91
N PRO A 657 -31.80 -22.09 40.59
CA PRO A 657 -31.98 -20.83 41.31
C PRO A 657 -33.32 -20.19 40.94
N SER A 658 -33.84 -19.33 41.82
CA SER A 658 -34.98 -18.46 41.51
C SER A 658 -34.50 -17.16 40.84
N GLY A 659 -35.38 -16.51 40.08
CA GLY A 659 -35.12 -15.20 39.47
C GLY A 659 -34.30 -15.25 38.17
N LYS A 660 -34.73 -14.49 37.16
CA LYS A 660 -34.09 -14.44 35.84
C LYS A 660 -32.64 -13.94 35.90
N GLU A 661 -32.30 -13.12 36.89
CA GLU A 661 -30.98 -12.56 37.11
C GLU A 661 -29.91 -13.62 37.46
N ASN A 662 -30.33 -14.84 37.80
CA ASN A 662 -29.46 -15.98 38.04
C ASN A 662 -29.28 -16.89 36.81
N PHE A 663 -29.85 -16.53 35.66
CA PHE A 663 -29.66 -17.25 34.40
C PHE A 663 -28.95 -16.35 33.38
N CYS A 664 -27.89 -16.88 32.77
CA CYS A 664 -27.08 -16.18 31.78
C CYS A 664 -26.81 -17.07 30.56
N THR A 665 -26.92 -16.50 29.37
CA THR A 665 -26.49 -17.13 28.11
C THR A 665 -25.19 -16.54 27.61
N VAL A 666 -24.24 -17.38 27.21
CA VAL A 666 -22.88 -16.98 26.79
C VAL A 666 -22.53 -17.64 25.47
N GLY A 667 -21.94 -16.89 24.54
CA GLY A 667 -21.37 -17.50 23.35
C GLY A 667 -20.56 -16.55 22.49
N ALA A 668 -19.78 -17.15 21.58
CA ALA A 668 -18.93 -16.45 20.63
C ALA A 668 -19.49 -16.47 19.20
N SER A 669 -19.34 -15.38 18.45
CA SER A 669 -19.76 -15.31 17.04
C SER A 669 -21.28 -15.53 16.90
N PHE A 670 -21.69 -16.60 16.21
CA PHE A 670 -23.08 -17.06 16.16
C PHE A 670 -23.63 -17.41 17.56
N GLY A 671 -22.78 -17.93 18.45
CA GLY A 671 -23.11 -18.16 19.87
C GLY A 671 -23.49 -16.85 20.59
N GLY A 672 -22.84 -15.74 20.25
CA GLY A 672 -23.18 -14.42 20.79
C GLY A 672 -24.51 -13.90 20.26
N LEU A 673 -24.83 -14.18 19.00
CA LEU A 673 -26.12 -13.86 18.41
C LEU A 673 -27.27 -14.64 19.09
N ILE A 674 -27.13 -15.96 19.23
CA ILE A 674 -28.19 -16.77 19.85
C ILE A 674 -28.36 -16.44 21.34
N SER A 675 -27.29 -16.05 22.04
CA SER A 675 -27.35 -15.55 23.42
C SER A 675 -28.24 -14.30 23.52
N LEU A 676 -28.03 -13.32 22.63
CA LEU A 676 -28.87 -12.11 22.60
C LEU A 676 -30.32 -12.45 22.23
N TYR A 677 -30.52 -13.37 21.28
CA TYR A 677 -31.85 -13.81 20.85
C TYR A 677 -32.64 -14.52 21.96
N LEU A 678 -31.99 -15.40 22.74
CA LEU A 678 -32.56 -16.08 23.89
C LEU A 678 -33.00 -15.09 24.96
N MET A 679 -32.15 -14.12 25.30
CA MET A 679 -32.48 -13.08 26.26
C MET A 679 -33.67 -12.22 25.82
N ASP A 680 -33.70 -11.78 24.55
CA ASP A 680 -34.79 -10.92 24.04
C ASP A 680 -36.11 -11.69 23.88
N SER A 681 -36.06 -12.97 23.48
CA SER A 681 -37.25 -13.79 23.23
C SER A 681 -37.81 -14.45 24.51
N TYR A 682 -36.94 -14.75 25.48
CA TYR A 682 -37.29 -15.38 26.76
C TYR A 682 -36.79 -14.56 27.96
N PRO A 683 -37.15 -13.26 28.09
CA PRO A 683 -36.61 -12.36 29.11
C PRO A 683 -37.08 -12.70 30.54
N LYS A 684 -38.07 -13.58 30.69
CA LYS A 684 -38.50 -14.13 31.99
C LYS A 684 -37.62 -15.29 32.47
N VAL A 685 -36.87 -15.91 31.56
CA VAL A 685 -35.93 -16.99 31.87
C VAL A 685 -34.52 -16.39 31.98
N PHE A 686 -34.04 -15.73 30.93
CA PHE A 686 -32.68 -15.20 30.87
C PHE A 686 -32.63 -13.72 31.19
N GLY A 687 -32.16 -13.40 32.40
CA GLY A 687 -31.91 -12.02 32.84
C GLY A 687 -30.58 -11.46 32.39
N ASN A 688 -29.67 -12.29 31.85
CA ASN A 688 -28.34 -11.86 31.42
C ASN A 688 -27.89 -12.51 30.10
N ALA A 689 -27.12 -11.78 29.30
CA ALA A 689 -26.42 -12.32 28.13
C ALA A 689 -24.98 -11.80 28.04
N LEU A 690 -24.01 -12.68 27.79
CA LEU A 690 -22.63 -12.34 27.46
C LEU A 690 -22.34 -12.74 26.00
N CYS A 691 -22.26 -11.75 25.12
CA CYS A 691 -22.04 -11.98 23.70
C CYS A 691 -20.60 -11.62 23.35
N GLN A 692 -19.81 -12.61 22.92
CA GLN A 692 -18.44 -12.40 22.46
C GLN A 692 -18.42 -12.33 20.93
N SER A 693 -17.94 -11.21 20.38
CA SER A 693 -17.80 -10.98 18.93
C SER A 693 -19.07 -11.34 18.16
N GLY A 694 -20.23 -10.86 18.64
CA GLY A 694 -21.55 -11.29 18.16
C GLY A 694 -21.73 -11.02 16.66
N SER A 695 -22.25 -12.01 15.92
CA SER A 695 -22.55 -11.89 14.48
C SER A 695 -23.86 -11.14 14.23
N PHE A 696 -23.93 -9.89 14.68
CA PHE A 696 -25.10 -9.01 14.55
C PHE A 696 -25.21 -8.44 13.14
N PHE A 697 -25.41 -9.30 12.13
CA PHE A 697 -25.46 -8.91 10.73
C PHE A 697 -26.60 -7.92 10.45
N MET A 698 -26.27 -6.63 10.48
CA MET A 698 -27.13 -5.51 10.18
C MET A 698 -26.72 -4.86 8.86
N LYS A 699 -27.66 -4.13 8.24
CA LYS A 699 -27.43 -3.50 6.93
C LYS A 699 -26.58 -2.23 7.07
N LEU A 700 -25.27 -2.42 7.10
CA LEU A 700 -24.24 -1.38 7.09
C LEU A 700 -23.33 -1.56 5.87
N HIS A 701 -22.75 -0.46 5.38
CA HIS A 701 -21.79 -0.49 4.28
C HIS A 701 -20.67 -1.50 4.58
N GLY A 702 -20.43 -2.42 3.64
CA GLY A 702 -19.45 -3.50 3.78
C GLY A 702 -19.99 -4.83 4.31
N PHE A 703 -21.27 -4.90 4.74
CA PHE A 703 -21.86 -6.14 5.28
C PHE A 703 -23.04 -6.70 4.45
N ASP A 704 -23.24 -6.20 3.23
CA ASP A 704 -24.33 -6.61 2.32
C ASP A 704 -24.31 -8.11 2.01
N TYR A 705 -23.12 -8.70 1.90
CA TYR A 705 -22.95 -10.14 1.72
C TYR A 705 -23.62 -10.93 2.86
N TYR A 706 -23.33 -10.58 4.11
CA TYR A 706 -23.84 -11.32 5.28
C TYR A 706 -25.34 -11.15 5.45
N THR A 707 -25.87 -9.96 5.22
CA THR A 707 -27.33 -9.71 5.32
C THR A 707 -28.12 -10.47 4.25
N SER A 708 -27.53 -10.70 3.07
CA SER A 708 -28.12 -11.49 1.99
C SER A 708 -28.04 -13.00 2.23
N HIS A 709 -26.91 -13.49 2.77
CA HIS A 709 -26.68 -14.93 3.00
C HIS A 709 -27.28 -15.45 4.31
N PHE A 710 -27.62 -14.57 5.25
CA PHE A 710 -28.20 -14.92 6.55
C PHE A 710 -29.48 -14.12 6.84
N PRO A 711 -30.56 -14.33 6.06
CA PRO A 711 -31.79 -13.53 6.15
C PRO A 711 -32.51 -13.66 7.49
N LYS A 712 -32.44 -14.82 8.17
CA LYS A 712 -33.03 -15.02 9.52
C LYS A 712 -32.36 -14.14 10.57
N ILE A 713 -31.02 -14.11 10.56
CA ILE A 713 -30.21 -13.25 11.43
C ILE A 713 -30.56 -11.79 11.18
N ASN A 714 -30.52 -11.37 9.91
CA ASN A 714 -30.84 -10.00 9.52
C ASN A 714 -32.27 -9.60 9.93
N LYS A 715 -33.26 -10.50 9.78
CA LYS A 715 -34.64 -10.25 10.21
C LYS A 715 -34.73 -10.00 11.71
N PHE A 716 -34.11 -10.86 12.53
CA PHE A 716 -34.08 -10.67 13.98
C PHE A 716 -33.35 -9.37 14.36
N VAL A 717 -32.12 -9.17 13.88
CA VAL A 717 -31.31 -8.00 14.22
C VAL A 717 -32.04 -6.71 13.83
N ASN A 718 -32.65 -6.64 12.64
CA ASN A 718 -33.44 -5.48 12.25
C ASN A 718 -34.67 -5.25 13.14
N SER A 719 -35.34 -6.31 13.57
CA SER A 719 -36.46 -6.21 14.52
C SER A 719 -35.98 -5.71 15.88
N PHE A 720 -34.87 -6.25 16.37
CA PHE A 720 -34.25 -5.87 17.64
C PHE A 720 -33.80 -4.40 17.64
N VAL A 721 -33.20 -3.94 16.55
CA VAL A 721 -32.75 -2.56 16.33
C VAL A 721 -33.91 -1.56 16.31
N LYS A 722 -35.04 -1.93 15.67
CA LYS A 722 -36.22 -1.06 15.54
C LYS A 722 -37.11 -1.04 16.78
N SER A 723 -36.97 -2.04 17.66
CA SER A 723 -37.77 -2.14 18.87
C SER A 723 -37.50 -0.97 19.81
N LYS A 724 -38.58 -0.38 20.34
CA LYS A 724 -38.53 0.66 21.38
C LYS A 724 -38.76 0.09 22.78
N THR A 725 -38.94 -1.22 22.90
CA THR A 725 -39.21 -1.88 24.18
C THR A 725 -37.97 -1.85 25.05
N LYS A 726 -38.11 -1.33 26.28
CA LYS A 726 -37.06 -1.32 27.30
C LYS A 726 -36.59 -2.76 27.57
N ILE A 727 -35.28 -2.95 27.66
CA ILE A 727 -34.67 -4.22 28.04
C ILE A 727 -34.43 -4.21 29.55
N ASP A 728 -35.09 -5.12 30.28
CA ASP A 728 -34.94 -5.27 31.74
C ASP A 728 -33.92 -6.37 32.11
N SER A 729 -33.03 -6.69 31.18
CA SER A 729 -31.98 -7.71 31.31
C SER A 729 -30.61 -7.06 31.11
N LYS A 730 -29.56 -7.69 31.62
CA LYS A 730 -28.18 -7.20 31.50
C LYS A 730 -27.48 -7.81 30.30
N VAL A 731 -26.81 -6.98 29.49
CA VAL A 731 -26.04 -7.44 28.33
C VAL A 731 -24.58 -7.07 28.48
N VAL A 732 -23.67 -8.04 28.36
CA VAL A 732 -22.24 -7.77 28.27
C VAL A 732 -21.76 -8.18 26.89
N LEU A 733 -21.10 -7.25 26.20
CA LEU A 733 -20.50 -7.43 24.89
C LEU A 733 -18.98 -7.43 25.04
N THR A 734 -18.30 -8.34 24.36
CA THR A 734 -16.83 -8.30 24.20
C THR A 734 -16.48 -8.48 22.73
N CYS A 735 -15.45 -7.82 22.19
CA CYS A 735 -15.05 -8.00 20.80
C CYS A 735 -13.56 -7.77 20.58
N GLY A 736 -12.94 -8.57 19.71
CA GLY A 736 -11.59 -8.31 19.23
C GLY A 736 -11.55 -7.07 18.34
N ARG A 737 -10.50 -6.26 18.44
CA ARG A 737 -10.32 -5.06 17.61
C ARG A 737 -9.78 -5.37 16.22
N PHE A 738 -9.15 -6.53 16.04
CA PHE A 738 -8.57 -6.94 14.78
C PHE A 738 -9.55 -7.68 13.88
N GLU A 739 -10.83 -7.79 14.25
CA GLU A 739 -11.85 -8.46 13.44
C GLU A 739 -12.91 -7.49 12.91
N SER A 740 -13.52 -7.81 11.77
CA SER A 740 -14.54 -6.96 11.14
C SER A 740 -15.84 -6.87 11.95
N LEU A 741 -16.17 -7.84 12.80
CA LEU A 741 -17.41 -7.79 13.60
C LEU A 741 -17.38 -6.69 14.67
N VAL A 742 -16.23 -6.08 14.95
CA VAL A 742 -16.11 -4.95 15.88
C VAL A 742 -17.03 -3.80 15.49
N TYR A 743 -17.21 -3.54 14.19
CA TYR A 743 -18.11 -2.50 13.71
C TYR A 743 -19.57 -2.81 14.05
N LEU A 744 -20.01 -4.06 13.83
CA LEU A 744 -21.36 -4.51 14.16
C LEU A 744 -21.62 -4.51 15.68
N ASN A 745 -20.61 -4.86 16.48
CA ASN A 745 -20.74 -4.88 17.94
C ASN A 745 -20.79 -3.46 18.51
N ARG A 746 -20.04 -2.49 17.96
CA ARG A 746 -20.16 -1.06 18.30
C ARG A 746 -21.52 -0.49 17.94
N GLU A 747 -22.08 -0.86 16.79
CA GLU A 747 -23.42 -0.42 16.39
C GLU A 747 -24.50 -1.06 17.28
N MET A 748 -24.30 -2.30 17.73
CA MET A 748 -25.19 -2.91 18.72
C MET A 748 -25.16 -2.18 20.08
N VAL A 749 -24.01 -1.61 20.48
CA VAL A 749 -23.92 -0.78 21.69
C VAL A 749 -24.87 0.43 21.59
N GLU A 750 -24.89 1.13 20.46
CA GLU A 750 -25.80 2.26 20.23
C GLU A 750 -27.28 1.85 20.30
N VAL A 751 -27.60 0.62 19.88
CA VAL A 751 -28.96 0.06 19.95
C VAL A 751 -29.35 -0.23 21.40
N LEU A 752 -28.45 -0.84 22.18
CA LEU A 752 -28.68 -1.14 23.59
C LEU A 752 -28.84 0.14 24.41
N ASP A 753 -28.07 1.18 24.09
CA ASP A 753 -28.16 2.51 24.70
C ASP A 753 -29.53 3.14 24.46
N LYS A 754 -29.97 3.19 23.19
CA LYS A 754 -31.30 3.70 22.79
C LYS A 754 -32.47 2.94 23.43
N ARG A 755 -32.28 1.66 23.77
CA ARG A 755 -33.28 0.82 24.43
C ARG A 755 -33.17 0.83 25.97
N ASN A 756 -32.32 1.68 26.54
CA ASN A 756 -32.11 1.84 27.98
C ASN A 756 -31.81 0.49 28.68
N CYS A 757 -30.96 -0.32 28.05
CA CYS A 757 -30.48 -1.60 28.56
C CYS A 757 -29.35 -1.38 29.58
N ASP A 758 -29.27 -2.18 30.65
CA ASP A 758 -28.02 -2.25 31.44
C ASP A 758 -26.99 -3.04 30.63
N TYR A 759 -25.99 -2.36 30.07
CA TYR A 759 -24.96 -3.03 29.29
C TYR A 759 -23.52 -2.61 29.62
N LYS A 760 -22.59 -3.48 29.25
CA LYS A 760 -21.14 -3.21 29.21
C LYS A 760 -20.54 -3.70 27.91
N TYR A 761 -19.59 -2.94 27.37
CA TYR A 761 -18.85 -3.32 26.18
C TYR A 761 -17.34 -3.23 26.44
N PHE A 762 -16.62 -4.29 26.06
CA PHE A 762 -15.17 -4.37 26.19
C PHE A 762 -14.53 -4.76 24.86
N GLU A 763 -13.42 -4.10 24.54
CA GLU A 763 -12.61 -4.44 23.38
C GLU A 763 -11.24 -4.95 23.82
N ASN A 764 -10.73 -5.97 23.14
CA ASN A 764 -9.37 -6.47 23.34
C ASN A 764 -8.56 -6.38 22.04
N ASN A 765 -7.24 -6.15 22.17
CA ASN A 765 -6.31 -6.09 21.04
C ASN A 765 -5.97 -7.51 20.53
N ASP A 766 -7.00 -8.24 20.09
CA ASP A 766 -6.93 -9.56 19.44
C ASP A 766 -7.94 -9.59 18.28
N GLY A 767 -7.99 -10.69 17.53
CA GLY A 767 -8.97 -10.95 16.48
C GLY A 767 -10.12 -11.87 16.93
N HIS A 768 -10.74 -12.52 15.95
CA HIS A 768 -11.83 -13.49 16.13
C HIS A 768 -11.28 -14.87 16.57
N THR A 769 -10.75 -14.96 17.79
CA THR A 769 -9.96 -16.12 18.26
C THR A 769 -10.46 -16.67 19.61
N TRP A 770 -10.33 -17.99 19.81
CA TRP A 770 -10.70 -18.67 21.08
C TRP A 770 -9.88 -18.19 22.27
N THR A 771 -8.60 -17.88 22.07
CA THR A 771 -7.75 -17.29 23.13
C THR A 771 -8.17 -15.85 23.45
N GLY A 772 -8.56 -15.06 22.44
CA GLY A 772 -9.13 -13.73 22.65
C GLY A 772 -10.41 -13.77 23.50
N TRP A 773 -11.31 -14.71 23.19
CA TRP A 773 -12.53 -14.94 23.98
C TRP A 773 -12.25 -15.47 25.39
N ALA A 774 -11.23 -16.32 25.55
CA ALA A 774 -10.78 -16.78 26.87
C ALA A 774 -10.29 -15.61 27.74
N ASN A 775 -9.49 -14.70 27.15
CA ASN A 775 -8.94 -13.55 27.85
C ASN A 775 -10.02 -12.54 28.28
N SER A 776 -11.08 -12.37 27.49
CA SER A 776 -12.18 -11.44 27.79
C SER A 776 -13.28 -12.04 28.66
N MET A 777 -13.35 -13.38 28.77
CA MET A 777 -14.36 -14.10 29.57
C MET A 777 -14.43 -13.63 31.04
N PRO A 778 -13.30 -13.46 31.77
CA PRO A 778 -13.37 -13.03 33.17
C PRO A 778 -14.01 -11.66 33.34
N GLN A 779 -13.66 -10.71 32.47
CA GLN A 779 -14.24 -9.36 32.51
C GLN A 779 -15.76 -9.42 32.26
N GLY A 780 -16.21 -10.29 31.35
CA GLY A 780 -17.62 -10.54 31.09
C GLY A 780 -18.37 -11.05 32.32
N LEU A 781 -17.91 -12.16 32.89
CA LEU A 781 -18.55 -12.81 34.03
C LEU A 781 -18.49 -11.97 35.31
N ILE A 782 -17.41 -11.20 35.54
CA ILE A 782 -17.33 -10.25 36.67
C ILE A 782 -18.42 -9.18 36.59
N ASN A 783 -18.78 -8.70 35.39
CA ASN A 783 -19.83 -7.70 35.26
C ASN A 783 -21.23 -8.25 35.53
N ILE A 784 -21.43 -9.56 35.37
CA ILE A 784 -22.72 -10.22 35.60
C ILE A 784 -22.81 -10.74 37.04
N PHE A 785 -21.78 -11.42 37.53
CA PHE A 785 -21.78 -12.18 38.79
C PHE A 785 -20.70 -11.74 39.79
N GLY A 786 -19.99 -10.65 39.52
CA GLY A 786 -18.93 -10.13 40.39
C GLY A 786 -19.45 -9.47 41.66
N ASN A 787 -18.63 -9.45 42.71
CA ASN A 787 -18.96 -8.82 43.99
C ASN A 787 -18.56 -7.32 44.00
N PRO A 788 -19.51 -6.37 44.06
CA PRO A 788 -19.22 -4.93 43.92
C PRO A 788 -18.21 -4.37 44.93
N LYS A 789 -18.12 -4.98 46.13
CA LYS A 789 -17.23 -4.49 47.22
C LYS A 789 -15.75 -4.84 47.01
N LYS A 790 -15.41 -5.85 46.21
CA LYS A 790 -14.02 -6.29 45.98
C LYS A 790 -13.43 -5.87 44.63
N VAL A 791 -14.26 -5.55 43.64
CA VAL A 791 -13.81 -5.05 42.31
C VAL A 791 -13.05 -3.72 42.41
N LYS A 792 -13.31 -2.89 43.44
CA LYS A 792 -12.59 -1.63 43.68
C LYS A 792 -11.11 -1.79 44.09
N LEU A 793 -10.72 -2.94 44.67
CA LEU A 793 -9.35 -3.16 45.15
C LEU A 793 -8.33 -3.48 44.05
N ARG A 794 -8.77 -3.76 42.82
CA ARG A 794 -7.89 -4.14 41.69
C ARG A 794 -7.76 -3.11 40.57
N LYS A 795 -8.36 -1.91 40.70
CA LYS A 795 -8.15 -0.81 39.74
C LYS A 795 -6.78 -0.13 39.84
N VAL A 796 -5.89 -0.60 40.72
CA VAL A 796 -4.51 -0.10 40.85
C VAL A 796 -3.57 -1.20 40.33
N GLY A 797 -3.24 -1.14 39.05
CA GLY A 797 -2.33 -2.11 38.43
C GLY A 797 -2.67 -2.42 36.97
N SER A 798 -2.84 -1.38 36.15
CA SER A 798 -2.82 -1.47 34.68
C SER A 798 -1.78 -0.52 34.14
#